data_AF-A0A928DAN9-F1
#
_entry.id   AF-A0A928DAN9-F1
#
_cell.length_a   1.000
_cell.length_b   1.000
_cell.length_c   1.000
_cell.angle_alpha   90.00
_cell.angle_beta   90.00
_cell.angle_gamma   90.00
#
_symmetry.space_group_name_H-M   'P 1'
#
loop_
_entity.id
_entity.type
_entity.pdbx_description
1 polymer ?
#
loop_
_entity_poly.entity_id
_entity_poly.type
_entity_poly.pdbx_seq_one_letter_code
_entity_poly.pdbx_strand_id
1 'polypeptide(L)'
;MKLKDTNTCSACGACLNTCPVGAISWKISEHMIEIPYIDQNLCINCNKCVAVCPQNKKIKGNYPKECYAAWLKSSVDLEKSSSGGAARAFSLAVLKQNGIVFGSAYLAGKAQHIAVSSTDSLDTLSGSKYVWSDVCQTYSEVKTVLENSDKKVLYIGTPCQIAGLKSYLGEKKYDNLYLIDLICHGVPPAAYIKQYVQEVFGDEPETLSFRNREGGILSGTLKSGVAFKQKSEGSFSDEYMKAYLSGIMYRKHCHNCQFATPERISDITIGDFWGIDKAVLPVDAPELLSVIFANTKQGQELLQLSKGDLNLTPYPVITGCYGKDNIKHPSLQPREKEDFYSNLQEKSFLQAIRIAGKKKTHYLKDIFSFITRIESFIVRGVCSHFSKPGNSTKPLVEITTIDESYMLDNYGTFLQHYALRRVVKEAGFAVCRNVWEPQAYKGMDEGYKWWKNQLCSLSACKKILKIILTKLSLYPKISHYAACMYMTRPIKFRRSFTHLIGPWRENPGRKPDIYLAGSDQVFFWWDLDSQYRRFMKHAPESSVKISYAASSNWYTARDSEVWRGSTAELLNEFHGISVREKIGQEILKELLPQKSIVQVLDPTLLLMQQDYLNILTKKKFFRKPTLLCYLLHCDMETLHLEELEHIAKQLGVDLKIIGTQGSENYVPVKYGISPAPEDFLRAYRDAEYVITNSFHGTVFSILFEKKWVSVNQNGSNKSSQNARHTELLKTLGMEERTIDFSEDDILDLLGEPVDWAHVQKTLAELRSSSKSWLLDTLRSGLS
;
A
#
# COMPACT_ATOMS: atom_id res chain seq x y z
N MET A 1 36.34 -19.06 -0.11
CA MET A 1 34.93 -18.64 -0.28
C MET A 1 34.30 -19.48 -1.39
N LYS A 2 33.03 -19.87 -1.25
CA LYS A 2 32.30 -20.68 -2.24
C LYS A 2 31.34 -19.81 -3.05
N LEU A 3 30.90 -20.29 -4.22
CA LEU A 3 29.79 -19.66 -4.95
C LEU A 3 28.52 -19.67 -4.09
N LYS A 4 27.60 -18.75 -4.41
CA LYS A 4 26.28 -18.68 -3.76
C LYS A 4 25.44 -19.91 -4.08
N ASP A 5 24.64 -20.32 -3.11
CA ASP A 5 23.72 -21.46 -3.19
C ASP A 5 22.36 -21.06 -3.80
N THR A 6 21.40 -21.99 -3.80
CA THR A 6 20.04 -21.80 -4.31
C THR A 6 19.26 -20.68 -3.60
N ASN A 7 19.59 -20.38 -2.35
CA ASN A 7 18.88 -19.37 -1.55
C ASN A 7 19.38 -17.95 -1.83
N THR A 8 20.66 -17.83 -2.18
CA THR A 8 21.36 -16.54 -2.25
C THR A 8 21.81 -16.16 -3.66
N CYS A 9 21.81 -17.09 -4.61
CA CYS A 9 22.19 -16.82 -6.00
C CYS A 9 21.04 -16.18 -6.79
N SER A 10 21.29 -14.99 -7.36
CA SER A 10 20.35 -14.31 -8.25
C SER A 10 20.42 -14.77 -9.71
N ALA A 11 21.27 -15.76 -10.03
CA ALA A 11 21.50 -16.26 -11.39
C ALA A 11 21.79 -15.15 -12.43
N CYS A 12 22.59 -14.14 -12.06
CA CYS A 12 22.93 -13.01 -12.93
C CYS A 12 24.05 -13.27 -13.95
N GLY A 13 24.71 -14.44 -13.92
CA GLY A 13 25.75 -14.83 -14.89
C GLY A 13 27.11 -14.12 -14.80
N ALA A 14 27.31 -13.19 -13.86
CA ALA A 14 28.58 -12.46 -13.72
C ALA A 14 29.78 -13.40 -13.47
N CYS A 15 29.58 -14.45 -12.66
CA CYS A 15 30.63 -15.44 -12.39
C CYS A 15 31.03 -16.24 -13.64
N LEU A 16 30.09 -16.56 -14.53
CA LEU A 16 30.35 -17.28 -15.78
C LEU A 16 31.18 -16.40 -16.73
N ASN A 17 30.74 -15.15 -16.93
CA ASN A 17 31.41 -14.21 -17.84
C ASN A 17 32.81 -13.80 -17.37
N THR A 18 33.08 -13.77 -16.06
CA THR A 18 34.42 -13.41 -15.55
C THR A 18 35.43 -14.56 -15.56
N CYS A 19 34.98 -15.81 -15.74
CA CYS A 19 35.86 -16.97 -15.57
C CYS A 19 36.85 -17.07 -16.74
N PRO A 20 38.17 -16.94 -16.50
CA PRO A 20 39.15 -16.88 -17.59
C PRO A 20 39.36 -18.21 -18.31
N VAL A 21 38.95 -19.31 -17.69
CA VAL A 21 39.19 -20.69 -18.15
C VAL A 21 37.87 -21.44 -18.42
N GLY A 22 36.73 -20.74 -18.41
CA GLY A 22 35.43 -21.36 -18.68
C GLY A 22 34.99 -22.44 -17.69
N ALA A 23 35.55 -22.47 -16.47
CA ALA A 23 35.29 -23.52 -15.48
C ALA A 23 33.90 -23.45 -14.81
N ILE A 24 33.03 -22.51 -15.18
CA ILE A 24 31.72 -22.31 -14.54
C ILE A 24 30.59 -22.53 -15.53
N SER A 25 29.66 -23.43 -15.19
CA SER A 25 28.46 -23.74 -15.98
C SER A 25 27.21 -23.75 -15.10
N TRP A 26 26.03 -23.73 -15.72
CA TRP A 26 24.76 -23.92 -15.01
C TRP A 26 24.51 -25.42 -14.77
N LYS A 27 24.23 -25.80 -13.53
CA LYS A 27 23.64 -27.11 -13.18
C LYS A 27 22.23 -26.93 -12.65
N ILE A 28 21.40 -27.95 -12.86
CA ILE A 28 20.02 -27.98 -12.38
C ILE A 28 20.00 -28.65 -11.00
N SER A 29 19.45 -27.97 -9.99
CA SER A 29 19.24 -28.54 -8.65
C SER A 29 18.07 -29.54 -8.64
N GLU A 30 17.88 -30.25 -7.53
CA GLU A 30 16.70 -31.11 -7.28
C GLU A 30 15.34 -30.38 -7.50
N HIS A 31 15.26 -29.07 -7.17
CA HIS A 31 14.06 -28.24 -7.37
C HIS A 31 13.95 -27.62 -8.78
N MET A 32 14.70 -28.15 -9.75
CA MET A 32 14.85 -27.66 -11.12
C MET A 32 15.31 -26.19 -11.25
N ILE A 33 16.14 -25.72 -10.32
CA ILE A 33 16.69 -24.34 -10.30
C ILE A 33 18.10 -24.36 -10.87
N GLU A 34 18.41 -23.43 -11.77
CA GLU A 34 19.77 -23.26 -12.28
C GLU A 34 20.70 -22.66 -11.20
N ILE A 35 21.79 -23.36 -10.89
CA ILE A 35 22.84 -22.94 -9.97
C ILE A 35 24.21 -22.98 -10.64
N PRO A 36 25.11 -22.03 -10.33
CA PRO A 36 26.44 -22.04 -10.91
C PRO A 36 27.27 -23.16 -10.30
N TYR A 37 27.88 -23.98 -11.15
CA TYR A 37 28.75 -25.11 -10.78
C TYR A 37 30.18 -24.84 -11.26
N ILE A 38 31.17 -25.13 -10.42
CA ILE A 38 32.59 -25.03 -10.77
C ILE A 38 33.12 -26.43 -11.11
N ASP A 39 33.63 -26.59 -12.32
CA ASP A 39 34.47 -27.73 -12.67
C ASP A 39 35.85 -27.58 -12.03
N GLN A 40 36.16 -28.43 -11.05
CA GLN A 40 37.42 -28.39 -10.31
C GLN A 40 38.63 -28.77 -11.17
N ASN A 41 38.44 -29.51 -12.26
CA ASN A 41 39.53 -29.89 -13.16
C ASN A 41 39.98 -28.73 -14.05
N LEU A 42 39.08 -27.77 -14.32
CA LEU A 42 39.38 -26.55 -15.08
C LEU A 42 39.74 -25.37 -14.18
N CYS A 43 39.27 -25.36 -12.93
CA CYS A 43 39.40 -24.21 -12.04
C CYS A 43 40.86 -23.96 -11.61
N ILE A 44 41.40 -22.81 -11.99
CA ILE A 44 42.72 -22.33 -11.56
C ILE A 44 42.72 -21.58 -10.21
N ASN A 45 41.63 -21.67 -9.44
CA ASN A 45 41.49 -21.06 -8.10
C ASN A 45 41.77 -19.54 -8.01
N CYS A 46 41.52 -18.80 -9.10
CA CYS A 46 41.78 -17.35 -9.15
C CYS A 46 40.80 -16.47 -8.36
N ASN A 47 39.73 -17.03 -7.77
CA ASN A 47 38.71 -16.35 -6.97
C ASN A 47 37.92 -15.20 -7.65
N LYS A 48 38.14 -14.92 -8.95
CA LYS A 48 37.42 -13.86 -9.68
C LYS A 48 35.91 -13.99 -9.64
N CYS A 49 35.39 -15.22 -9.72
CA CYS A 49 33.96 -15.53 -9.69
C CYS A 49 33.27 -15.11 -8.38
N VAL A 50 34.00 -15.12 -7.26
CA VAL A 50 33.50 -14.67 -5.96
C VAL A 50 33.54 -13.15 -5.86
N ALA A 51 34.64 -12.53 -6.31
CA ALA A 51 34.85 -11.08 -6.29
C ALA A 51 33.88 -10.31 -7.20
N VAL A 52 33.52 -10.89 -8.35
CA VAL A 52 32.55 -10.31 -9.28
C VAL A 52 31.10 -10.50 -8.82
N CYS A 53 30.82 -11.33 -7.82
CA CYS A 53 29.44 -11.63 -7.45
C CYS A 53 28.75 -10.40 -6.84
N PRO A 54 27.66 -9.87 -7.44
CA PRO A 54 26.96 -8.71 -6.90
C PRO A 54 26.23 -9.01 -5.58
N GLN A 55 26.11 -10.30 -5.20
CA GLN A 55 25.56 -10.72 -3.91
C GLN A 55 26.59 -10.69 -2.76
N ASN A 56 27.86 -10.41 -3.06
CA ASN A 56 28.93 -10.32 -2.06
C ASN A 56 29.34 -8.88 -1.75
N LYS A 57 28.77 -7.89 -2.45
CA LYS A 57 29.14 -6.49 -2.28
C LYS A 57 27.94 -5.58 -2.51
N LYS A 58 27.95 -4.44 -1.83
CA LYS A 58 26.95 -3.39 -2.02
C LYS A 58 27.28 -2.62 -3.28
N ILE A 59 26.42 -2.69 -4.29
CA ILE A 59 26.54 -1.87 -5.49
C ILE A 59 25.72 -0.59 -5.26
N LYS A 60 26.36 0.57 -5.41
CA LYS A 60 25.70 1.86 -5.22
C LYS A 60 24.61 2.06 -6.28
N GLY A 61 23.38 2.27 -5.81
CA GLY A 61 22.24 2.71 -6.63
C GLY A 61 22.06 4.23 -6.57
N ASN A 62 21.14 4.73 -7.40
CA ASN A 62 20.72 6.12 -7.45
C ASN A 62 19.20 6.20 -7.26
N TYR A 63 18.74 7.10 -6.41
CA TYR A 63 17.31 7.38 -6.33
C TYR A 63 16.84 8.06 -7.62
N PRO A 64 15.66 7.70 -8.18
CA PRO A 64 15.16 8.34 -9.39
C PRO A 64 15.02 9.85 -9.24
N LYS A 65 15.42 10.59 -10.28
CA LYS A 65 15.32 12.06 -10.32
C LYS A 65 14.03 12.54 -10.96
N GLU A 66 13.58 11.81 -11.98
CA GLU A 66 12.39 12.14 -12.74
C GLU A 66 11.53 10.89 -12.96
N CYS A 67 10.22 11.09 -13.07
CA CYS A 67 9.28 10.03 -13.40
C CYS A 67 8.29 10.51 -14.46
N TYR A 68 7.92 9.62 -15.38
CA TYR A 68 6.99 9.90 -16.46
C TYR A 68 6.01 8.76 -16.66
N ALA A 69 4.76 9.10 -16.96
CA ALA A 69 3.90 8.22 -17.74
C ALA A 69 4.30 8.33 -19.21
N ALA A 70 4.45 7.18 -19.88
CA ALA A 70 4.99 7.13 -21.22
C ALA A 70 4.26 6.12 -22.10
N TRP A 71 4.07 6.50 -23.37
CA TRP A 71 3.65 5.59 -24.43
C TRP A 71 4.26 5.99 -25.78
N LEU A 72 4.40 5.02 -26.68
CA LEU A 72 4.86 5.25 -28.04
C LEU A 72 3.85 6.08 -28.84
N LYS A 73 4.36 6.99 -29.67
CA LYS A 73 3.58 7.75 -30.66
C LYS A 73 3.15 6.90 -31.85
N SER A 74 3.99 5.94 -32.24
CA SER A 74 3.71 5.00 -33.33
C SER A 74 2.75 3.91 -32.85
N SER A 75 1.54 3.87 -33.41
CA SER A 75 0.55 2.84 -33.10
C SER A 75 1.04 1.43 -33.46
N VAL A 76 1.81 1.29 -34.55
CA VAL A 76 2.39 0.02 -34.99
C VAL A 76 3.40 -0.51 -33.97
N ASP A 77 4.28 0.35 -33.45
CA ASP A 77 5.27 -0.04 -32.44
C ASP A 77 4.63 -0.26 -31.06
N LEU A 78 3.56 0.48 -30.78
CA LEU A 78 2.76 0.36 -29.57
C LEU A 78 2.06 -1.01 -29.50
N GLU A 79 1.51 -1.51 -30.62
CA GLU A 79 0.91 -2.85 -30.71
C GLU A 79 1.91 -3.99 -30.49
N LYS A 80 3.18 -3.79 -30.89
CA LYS A 80 4.27 -4.75 -30.64
C LYS A 80 4.78 -4.73 -29.20
N SER A 81 4.27 -3.83 -28.37
CA SER A 81 4.76 -3.60 -27.02
C SER A 81 3.82 -4.18 -25.96
N SER A 82 4.41 -4.77 -24.92
CA SER A 82 3.67 -5.28 -23.76
C SER A 82 2.82 -4.21 -23.06
N SER A 83 3.28 -2.96 -23.08
CA SER A 83 2.83 -1.85 -22.24
C SER A 83 2.73 -0.56 -23.07
N GLY A 84 3.11 0.58 -22.52
CA GLY A 84 3.32 1.83 -23.27
C GLY A 84 4.50 1.79 -24.25
N GLY A 85 5.42 0.82 -24.14
CA GLY A 85 6.48 0.61 -25.13
C GLY A 85 7.79 1.37 -24.87
N ALA A 86 8.05 1.76 -23.62
CA ALA A 86 9.28 2.45 -23.23
C ALA A 86 10.57 1.72 -23.68
N ALA A 87 10.69 0.41 -23.43
CA ALA A 87 11.84 -0.39 -23.85
C ALA A 87 12.09 -0.30 -25.36
N ARG A 88 11.02 -0.36 -26.16
CA ARG A 88 11.09 -0.29 -27.62
C ARG A 88 11.55 1.08 -28.09
N ALA A 89 11.03 2.16 -27.50
CA ALA A 89 11.48 3.53 -27.81
C ALA A 89 12.97 3.71 -27.57
N PHE A 90 13.48 3.28 -26.41
CA PHE A 90 14.91 3.36 -26.09
C PHE A 90 15.77 2.54 -27.05
N SER A 91 15.33 1.33 -27.39
CA SER A 91 16.02 0.49 -28.37
C SER A 91 16.07 1.13 -29.75
N LEU A 92 14.96 1.70 -30.24
CA LEU A 92 14.91 2.41 -31.51
C LEU A 92 15.86 3.62 -31.53
N ALA A 93 15.89 4.40 -30.45
CA ALA A 93 16.77 5.57 -30.34
C ALA A 93 18.25 5.21 -30.47
N VAL A 94 18.68 4.06 -29.92
CA VAL A 94 20.06 3.56 -30.01
C VAL A 94 20.35 2.92 -31.37
N LEU A 95 19.43 2.11 -31.91
CA LEU A 95 19.59 1.46 -33.21
C LEU A 95 19.65 2.46 -34.37
N LYS A 96 18.85 3.54 -34.32
CA LYS A 96 18.89 4.65 -35.30
C LYS A 96 20.25 5.36 -35.36
N GLN A 97 21.10 5.18 -34.35
CA GLN A 97 22.47 5.71 -34.27
C GLN A 97 23.54 4.64 -34.51
N ASN A 98 23.19 3.55 -35.22
CA ASN A 98 24.10 2.43 -35.49
C ASN A 98 24.66 1.78 -34.21
N GLY A 99 23.90 1.87 -33.11
CA GLY A 99 24.21 1.25 -31.83
C GLY A 99 23.80 -0.21 -31.76
N ILE A 100 24.01 -0.83 -30.60
CA ILE A 100 23.69 -2.24 -30.32
C ILE A 100 22.82 -2.32 -29.08
N VAL A 101 21.76 -3.11 -29.16
CA VAL A 101 20.84 -3.36 -28.04
C VAL A 101 21.01 -4.80 -27.57
N PHE A 102 21.26 -4.98 -26.28
CA PHE A 102 21.27 -6.26 -25.60
C PHE A 102 19.98 -6.39 -24.77
N GLY A 103 19.27 -7.50 -24.94
CA GLY A 103 18.03 -7.75 -24.20
C GLY A 103 17.56 -9.19 -24.32
N SER A 104 16.50 -9.52 -23.58
CA SER A 104 15.97 -10.89 -23.50
C SER A 104 15.11 -11.26 -24.72
N ALA A 105 15.49 -12.35 -25.40
CA ALA A 105 14.72 -13.02 -26.44
C ALA A 105 14.31 -14.42 -26.00
N TYR A 106 13.23 -14.96 -26.56
CA TYR A 106 12.87 -16.37 -26.41
C TYR A 106 13.14 -17.07 -27.75
N LEU A 107 14.22 -17.85 -27.81
CA LEU A 107 14.71 -18.49 -29.04
C LEU A 107 15.09 -19.94 -28.74
N ALA A 108 14.77 -20.86 -29.66
CA ALA A 108 15.10 -22.28 -29.53
C ALA A 108 14.66 -22.87 -28.17
N GLY A 109 13.43 -22.54 -27.75
CA GLY A 109 12.84 -23.02 -26.50
C GLY A 109 13.49 -22.50 -25.21
N LYS A 110 14.23 -21.40 -25.25
CA LYS A 110 14.84 -20.79 -24.05
C LYS A 110 14.81 -19.27 -24.09
N ALA A 111 14.63 -18.67 -22.91
CA ALA A 111 14.85 -17.25 -22.72
C ALA A 111 16.36 -16.98 -22.53
N GLN A 112 16.94 -16.12 -23.36
CA GLN A 112 18.35 -15.76 -23.32
C GLN A 112 18.56 -14.30 -23.76
N HIS A 113 19.60 -13.63 -23.23
CA HIS A 113 19.99 -12.33 -23.74
C HIS A 113 20.77 -12.48 -25.04
N ILE A 114 20.45 -11.64 -26.02
CA ILE A 114 21.14 -11.56 -27.31
C ILE A 114 21.43 -10.11 -27.65
N ALA A 115 22.35 -9.89 -28.59
CA ALA A 115 22.59 -8.60 -29.22
C ALA A 115 21.74 -8.46 -30.49
N VAL A 116 21.16 -7.27 -30.71
CA VAL A 116 20.56 -6.86 -31.97
C VAL A 116 21.14 -5.52 -32.42
N SER A 117 21.40 -5.39 -33.71
CA SER A 117 22.04 -4.22 -34.34
C SER A 117 21.21 -3.61 -35.48
N SER A 118 20.00 -4.12 -35.72
CA SER A 118 19.06 -3.58 -36.70
C SER A 118 17.66 -3.45 -36.14
N THR A 119 16.88 -2.51 -36.67
CA THR A 119 15.45 -2.36 -36.33
C THR A 119 14.63 -3.58 -36.72
N ASP A 120 15.00 -4.26 -37.80
CA ASP A 120 14.30 -5.44 -38.31
C ASP A 120 14.35 -6.62 -37.33
N SER A 121 15.42 -6.70 -36.54
CA SER A 121 15.61 -7.74 -35.53
C SER A 121 15.08 -7.34 -34.14
N LEU A 122 14.58 -6.11 -33.95
CA LEU A 122 14.14 -5.62 -32.63
C LEU A 122 12.94 -6.39 -32.08
N ASP A 123 12.07 -6.90 -32.95
CA ASP A 123 10.88 -7.65 -32.54
C ASP A 123 11.25 -8.94 -31.78
N THR A 124 12.45 -9.49 -31.99
CA THR A 124 12.98 -10.64 -31.23
C THR A 124 13.11 -10.36 -29.73
N LEU A 125 13.34 -9.10 -29.35
CA LEU A 125 13.44 -8.66 -27.96
C LEU A 125 12.08 -8.27 -27.35
N SER A 126 11.03 -8.16 -28.16
CA SER A 126 9.74 -7.63 -27.73
C SER A 126 8.95 -8.62 -26.86
N GLY A 127 8.01 -8.11 -26.06
CA GLY A 127 7.22 -8.90 -25.13
C GLY A 127 7.89 -9.18 -23.79
N SER A 128 7.09 -9.35 -22.74
CA SER A 128 7.55 -9.64 -21.38
C SER A 128 7.82 -11.14 -21.22
N LYS A 129 8.98 -11.51 -20.69
CA LYS A 129 9.36 -12.90 -20.41
C LYS A 129 9.25 -13.16 -18.91
N TYR A 130 8.22 -13.88 -18.47
CA TYR A 130 8.00 -14.20 -17.05
C TYR A 130 8.77 -15.46 -16.61
N VAL A 131 10.03 -15.55 -17.05
CA VAL A 131 10.94 -16.67 -16.84
C VAL A 131 12.37 -16.15 -16.75
N TRP A 132 13.25 -16.84 -16.03
CA TRP A 132 14.68 -16.54 -16.00
C TRP A 132 15.27 -16.58 -17.42
N SER A 133 16.05 -15.54 -17.75
CA SER A 133 16.74 -15.40 -19.02
C SER A 133 18.25 -15.51 -18.80
N ASP A 134 18.88 -16.50 -19.45
CA ASP A 134 20.33 -16.67 -19.38
C ASP A 134 21.04 -15.49 -20.07
N VAL A 135 22.01 -14.87 -19.41
CA VAL A 135 22.77 -13.77 -20.01
C VAL A 135 23.85 -14.26 -20.98
N CYS A 136 24.10 -15.57 -21.04
CA CYS A 136 25.11 -16.20 -21.88
C CYS A 136 26.46 -15.46 -21.75
N GLN A 137 27.08 -15.06 -22.87
CA GLN A 137 28.34 -14.30 -22.88
C GLN A 137 28.16 -12.79 -23.11
N THR A 138 26.92 -12.29 -22.99
CA THR A 138 26.60 -10.91 -23.38
C THR A 138 27.35 -9.85 -22.56
N TYR A 139 27.80 -10.13 -21.33
CA TYR A 139 28.62 -9.15 -20.61
C TYR A 139 30.01 -9.00 -21.23
N SER A 140 30.63 -10.12 -21.66
CA SER A 140 31.91 -10.09 -22.37
C SER A 140 31.80 -9.43 -23.75
N GLU A 141 30.68 -9.66 -24.45
CA GLU A 141 30.37 -9.01 -25.73
C GLU A 141 30.18 -7.49 -25.57
N VAL A 142 29.42 -7.06 -24.54
CA VAL A 142 29.27 -5.63 -24.20
C VAL A 142 30.64 -5.00 -23.98
N LYS A 143 31.49 -5.60 -23.14
CA LYS A 143 32.84 -5.06 -22.89
C LYS A 143 33.66 -4.97 -24.17
N THR A 144 33.60 -5.99 -25.02
CA THR A 144 34.30 -6.02 -26.31
C THR A 144 33.86 -4.87 -27.21
N VAL A 145 32.55 -4.62 -27.33
CA VAL A 145 32.02 -3.50 -28.12
C VAL A 145 32.46 -2.15 -27.55
N LEU A 146 32.38 -1.98 -26.23
CA LEU A 146 32.74 -0.74 -25.54
C LEU A 146 34.24 -0.42 -25.60
N GLU A 147 35.10 -1.43 -25.69
CA GLU A 147 36.56 -1.25 -25.72
C GLU A 147 37.11 -1.14 -27.15
N ASN A 148 36.40 -1.68 -28.15
CA ASN A 148 36.90 -1.75 -29.53
C ASN A 148 36.08 -0.91 -30.53
N SER A 149 35.08 -0.15 -30.08
CA SER A 149 34.27 0.70 -30.96
C SER A 149 33.63 1.88 -30.22
N ASP A 150 33.26 2.92 -30.97
CA ASP A 150 32.52 4.08 -30.46
C ASP A 150 30.99 3.89 -30.52
N LYS A 151 30.53 2.65 -30.74
CA LYS A 151 29.09 2.38 -30.84
C LYS A 151 28.41 2.60 -29.49
N LYS A 152 27.20 3.17 -29.53
CA LYS A 152 26.31 3.22 -28.37
C LYS A 152 25.77 1.83 -28.08
N VAL A 153 25.80 1.44 -26.80
CA VAL A 153 25.31 0.15 -26.30
C VAL A 153 24.16 0.41 -25.35
N LEU A 154 23.04 -0.29 -25.54
CA LEU A 154 21.93 -0.33 -24.59
C LEU A 154 21.81 -1.74 -24.02
N TYR A 155 21.83 -1.89 -22.70
CA TYR A 155 21.60 -3.16 -22.04
C TYR A 155 20.31 -3.11 -21.22
N ILE A 156 19.33 -3.95 -21.59
CA ILE A 156 18.04 -4.07 -20.90
C ILE A 156 18.00 -5.41 -20.16
N GLY A 157 17.82 -5.36 -18.83
CA GLY A 157 17.76 -6.57 -18.02
C GLY A 157 16.98 -6.41 -16.72
N THR A 158 16.93 -7.46 -15.92
CA THR A 158 16.45 -7.35 -14.53
C THR A 158 17.46 -6.61 -13.66
N PRO A 159 17.05 -6.05 -12.49
CA PRO A 159 17.97 -5.31 -11.64
C PRO A 159 19.20 -6.13 -11.21
N CYS A 160 19.04 -7.44 -10.97
CA CYS A 160 20.16 -8.31 -10.62
C CYS A 160 21.11 -8.60 -11.80
N GLN A 161 20.63 -8.58 -13.05
CA GLN A 161 21.46 -8.72 -14.25
C GLN A 161 22.26 -7.44 -14.51
N ILE A 162 21.62 -6.26 -14.42
CA ILE A 162 22.34 -4.98 -14.55
C ILE A 162 23.41 -4.83 -13.45
N ALA A 163 23.11 -5.25 -12.21
CA ALA A 163 24.09 -5.33 -11.14
C ALA A 163 25.25 -6.29 -11.48
N GLY A 164 24.96 -7.42 -12.13
CA GLY A 164 25.96 -8.37 -12.64
C GLY A 164 26.87 -7.76 -13.69
N LEU A 165 26.32 -7.06 -14.69
CA LEU A 165 27.08 -6.37 -15.73
C LEU A 165 27.97 -5.27 -15.14
N LYS A 166 27.43 -4.39 -14.29
CA LYS A 166 28.22 -3.34 -13.62
C LYS A 166 29.38 -3.94 -12.83
N SER A 167 29.12 -5.02 -12.11
CA SER A 167 30.15 -5.73 -11.35
C SER A 167 31.24 -6.33 -12.24
N TYR A 168 30.88 -6.84 -13.43
CA TYR A 168 31.80 -7.39 -14.42
C TYR A 168 32.67 -6.31 -15.08
N LEU A 169 32.08 -5.16 -15.44
CA LEU A 169 32.80 -4.04 -16.05
C LEU A 169 33.72 -3.30 -15.05
N GLY A 170 33.46 -3.42 -13.75
CA GLY A 170 34.26 -2.79 -12.70
C GLY A 170 33.92 -1.30 -12.53
N GLU A 171 34.92 -0.50 -12.14
CA GLU A 171 34.73 0.93 -11.83
C GLU A 171 34.86 1.85 -13.05
N LYS A 172 35.29 1.32 -14.19
CA LYS A 172 35.45 2.09 -15.43
C LYS A 172 34.09 2.62 -15.89
N LYS A 173 34.01 3.93 -16.13
CA LYS A 173 32.83 4.59 -16.70
C LYS A 173 32.86 4.48 -18.22
N TYR A 174 31.69 4.27 -18.80
CA TYR A 174 31.47 4.16 -20.24
C TYR A 174 30.34 5.11 -20.64
N ASP A 175 30.68 6.21 -21.29
CA ASP A 175 29.70 7.23 -21.70
C ASP A 175 28.79 6.74 -22.84
N ASN A 176 29.25 5.73 -23.59
CA ASN A 176 28.51 5.05 -24.65
C ASN A 176 27.69 3.83 -24.18
N LEU A 177 27.55 3.59 -22.87
CA LEU A 177 26.73 2.50 -22.32
C LEU A 177 25.50 3.03 -21.58
N TYR A 178 24.31 2.64 -22.02
CA TYR A 178 23.05 2.87 -21.33
C TYR A 178 22.53 1.61 -20.66
N LEU A 179 22.10 1.71 -19.41
CA LEU A 179 21.56 0.60 -18.64
C LEU A 179 20.07 0.81 -18.32
N ILE A 180 19.24 -0.17 -18.67
CA ILE A 180 17.82 -0.20 -18.31
C ILE A 180 17.53 -1.40 -17.41
N ASP A 181 16.90 -1.16 -16.25
CA ASP A 181 16.29 -2.22 -15.47
C ASP A 181 14.75 -2.18 -15.45
N LEU A 182 14.15 -3.32 -15.12
CA LEU A 182 12.71 -3.49 -15.02
C LEU A 182 12.25 -3.44 -13.55
N ILE A 183 11.05 -2.91 -13.30
CA ILE A 183 10.31 -3.22 -12.08
C ILE A 183 10.00 -4.72 -12.09
N CYS A 184 10.68 -5.47 -11.23
CA CYS A 184 10.72 -6.93 -11.30
C CYS A 184 10.06 -7.57 -10.08
N HIS A 185 9.02 -8.38 -10.31
CA HIS A 185 8.37 -9.14 -9.24
C HIS A 185 9.23 -10.29 -8.71
N GLY A 186 9.94 -10.94 -9.62
CA GLY A 186 10.67 -12.18 -9.40
C GLY A 186 10.74 -13.00 -10.68
N VAL A 187 11.69 -13.92 -10.72
CA VAL A 187 11.95 -14.76 -11.91
C VAL A 187 11.82 -16.25 -11.55
N PRO A 188 10.94 -17.00 -12.22
CA PRO A 188 10.93 -18.46 -12.15
C PRO A 188 12.14 -19.08 -12.87
N PRO A 189 12.62 -20.25 -12.44
CA PRO A 189 13.53 -21.10 -13.21
C PRO A 189 13.03 -21.39 -14.64
N ALA A 190 13.94 -21.56 -15.60
CA ALA A 190 13.58 -21.81 -17.00
C ALA A 190 12.94 -23.19 -17.21
N ALA A 191 13.29 -24.17 -16.37
CA ALA A 191 12.68 -25.49 -16.41
C ALA A 191 11.16 -25.46 -16.19
N TYR A 192 10.65 -24.54 -15.38
CA TYR A 192 9.23 -24.52 -14.98
C TYR A 192 8.29 -24.26 -16.15
N ILE A 193 8.62 -23.32 -17.04
CA ILE A 193 7.77 -23.07 -18.21
C ILE A 193 7.82 -24.23 -19.21
N LYS A 194 8.98 -24.89 -19.34
CA LYS A 194 9.12 -26.08 -20.20
C LYS A 194 8.23 -27.21 -19.69
N GLN A 195 8.28 -27.51 -18.39
CA GLN A 195 7.42 -28.51 -17.75
C GLN A 195 5.93 -28.18 -17.92
N TYR A 196 5.55 -26.92 -17.72
CA TYR A 196 4.16 -26.49 -17.91
C TYR A 196 3.67 -26.75 -19.33
N VAL A 197 4.41 -26.29 -20.35
CA VAL A 197 4.01 -26.43 -21.75
C VAL A 197 4.00 -27.92 -22.15
N GLN A 198 5.00 -28.69 -21.72
CA GLN A 198 5.06 -30.14 -21.97
C GLN A 198 3.86 -30.87 -21.36
N GLU A 199 3.47 -30.57 -20.11
CA GLU A 199 2.34 -31.23 -19.46
C GLU A 199 0.97 -30.81 -20.02
N VAL A 200 0.82 -29.56 -20.48
CA VAL A 200 -0.45 -29.04 -20.97
C VAL A 200 -0.68 -29.34 -22.46
N PHE A 201 0.37 -29.28 -23.28
CA PHE A 201 0.28 -29.39 -24.73
C PHE A 201 0.98 -30.63 -25.32
N GLY A 202 1.71 -31.39 -24.50
CA GLY A 202 2.35 -32.65 -24.93
C GLY A 202 3.68 -32.49 -25.67
N ASP A 203 4.23 -31.28 -25.77
CA ASP A 203 5.49 -30.98 -26.46
C ASP A 203 6.20 -29.77 -25.83
N GLU A 204 7.48 -29.57 -26.15
CA GLU A 204 8.26 -28.44 -25.66
C GLU A 204 7.98 -27.16 -26.47
N PRO A 205 8.05 -25.98 -25.83
CA PRO A 205 7.92 -24.71 -26.55
C PRO A 205 9.15 -24.43 -27.41
N GLU A 206 8.92 -23.99 -28.65
CA GLU A 206 9.93 -23.43 -29.55
C GLU A 206 9.93 -21.90 -29.46
N THR A 207 8.75 -21.28 -29.56
CA THR A 207 8.50 -19.86 -29.33
C THR A 207 7.45 -19.66 -28.25
N LEU A 208 7.48 -18.51 -27.57
CA LEU A 208 6.60 -18.27 -26.43
C LEU A 208 6.31 -16.77 -26.23
N SER A 209 5.02 -16.46 -26.07
CA SER A 209 4.50 -15.17 -25.63
C SER A 209 3.67 -15.37 -24.38
N PHE A 210 3.99 -14.64 -23.32
CA PHE A 210 3.28 -14.76 -22.04
C PHE A 210 2.08 -13.83 -21.90
N ARG A 211 2.02 -12.75 -22.71
CA ARG A 211 0.92 -11.79 -22.69
C ARG A 211 0.77 -11.11 -24.05
N ASN A 212 -0.46 -10.80 -24.42
CA ASN A 212 -0.78 -9.86 -25.48
C ASN A 212 -1.46 -8.62 -24.86
N ARG A 213 -1.88 -7.65 -25.69
CA ARG A 213 -2.60 -6.46 -25.22
C ARG A 213 -4.00 -6.75 -24.69
N GLU A 214 -4.61 -7.86 -25.11
CA GLU A 214 -5.92 -8.33 -24.66
C GLU A 214 -5.86 -9.08 -23.31
N GLY A 215 -4.66 -9.44 -22.83
CA GLY A 215 -4.44 -10.07 -21.54
C GLY A 215 -3.25 -11.04 -21.48
N GLY A 216 -3.00 -11.58 -20.28
CA GLY A 216 -1.97 -12.60 -20.03
C GLY A 216 -2.37 -14.00 -20.52
N ILE A 217 -2.39 -14.21 -21.84
CA ILE A 217 -2.65 -15.52 -22.44
C ILE A 217 -1.32 -16.10 -22.92
N LEU A 218 -0.90 -17.20 -22.30
CA LEU A 218 0.24 -17.97 -22.77
C LEU A 218 -0.04 -18.56 -24.18
N SER A 219 0.85 -18.28 -25.12
CA SER A 219 0.77 -18.74 -26.51
C SER A 219 2.15 -18.91 -27.13
N GLY A 220 2.23 -19.60 -28.26
CA GLY A 220 3.50 -19.81 -28.97
C GLY A 220 3.43 -20.93 -30.00
N THR A 221 4.60 -21.46 -30.35
CA THR A 221 4.74 -22.65 -31.21
C THR A 221 5.51 -23.72 -30.46
N LEU A 222 5.10 -24.97 -30.64
CA LEU A 222 5.78 -26.15 -30.11
C LEU A 222 6.93 -26.55 -31.05
N LYS A 223 7.84 -27.43 -30.59
CA LYS A 223 8.93 -27.97 -31.42
C LYS A 223 8.44 -28.77 -32.63
N SER A 224 7.28 -29.43 -32.50
CA SER A 224 6.54 -30.04 -33.61
C SER A 224 6.07 -29.05 -34.69
N GLY A 225 6.19 -27.75 -34.47
CA GLY A 225 5.69 -26.69 -35.35
C GLY A 225 4.21 -26.34 -35.11
N VAL A 226 3.53 -27.04 -34.19
CA VAL A 226 2.12 -26.77 -33.86
C VAL A 226 2.00 -25.49 -33.04
N ALA A 227 1.14 -24.57 -33.48
CA ALA A 227 0.82 -23.37 -32.71
C ALA A 227 -0.11 -23.72 -31.53
N PHE A 228 0.12 -23.11 -30.37
CA PHE A 228 -0.73 -23.26 -29.19
C PHE A 228 -1.14 -21.91 -28.61
N LYS A 229 -2.35 -21.86 -28.04
CA LYS A 229 -2.89 -20.71 -27.30
C LYS A 229 -3.76 -21.23 -26.17
N GLN A 230 -3.48 -20.82 -24.94
CA GLN A 230 -4.28 -21.24 -23.80
C GLN A 230 -5.68 -20.59 -23.85
N LYS A 231 -6.72 -21.35 -23.46
CA LYS A 231 -8.09 -20.81 -23.34
C LYS A 231 -8.17 -19.84 -22.15
N SER A 232 -8.83 -18.71 -22.34
CA SER A 232 -9.02 -17.70 -21.30
C SER A 232 -10.48 -17.47 -20.95
N GLU A 233 -10.77 -17.44 -19.65
CA GLU A 233 -12.03 -16.98 -19.04
C GLU A 233 -11.86 -15.59 -18.36
N GLY A 234 -10.79 -14.84 -18.69
CA GLY A 234 -10.47 -13.53 -18.10
C GLY A 234 -8.96 -13.17 -18.11
N SER A 235 -8.61 -11.98 -17.61
CA SER A 235 -7.21 -11.52 -17.51
C SER A 235 -6.38 -12.46 -16.60
N PHE A 236 -5.30 -13.06 -17.13
CA PHE A 236 -4.39 -13.99 -16.43
C PHE A 236 -5.05 -15.30 -15.96
N SER A 237 -5.70 -16.01 -16.89
CA SER A 237 -6.50 -17.20 -16.59
C SER A 237 -5.73 -18.52 -16.53
N ASP A 238 -4.53 -18.61 -17.11
CA ASP A 238 -3.76 -19.86 -17.13
C ASP A 238 -3.04 -20.16 -15.81
N GLU A 239 -2.84 -21.45 -15.49
CA GLU A 239 -2.27 -21.83 -14.20
C GLU A 239 -0.82 -21.37 -14.02
N TYR A 240 -0.06 -21.21 -15.12
CA TYR A 240 1.31 -20.71 -15.04
C TYR A 240 1.34 -19.25 -14.59
N MET A 241 0.56 -18.39 -15.24
CA MET A 241 0.47 -16.97 -14.87
C MET A 241 -0.13 -16.76 -13.48
N LYS A 242 -1.13 -17.57 -13.09
CA LYS A 242 -1.65 -17.56 -11.70
C LYS A 242 -0.56 -17.89 -10.68
N ALA A 243 0.24 -18.93 -10.95
CA ALA A 243 1.35 -19.31 -10.11
C ALA A 243 2.46 -18.23 -10.11
N TYR A 244 2.76 -17.63 -11.25
CA TYR A 244 3.73 -16.55 -11.36
C TYR A 244 3.31 -15.34 -10.52
N LEU A 245 2.07 -14.85 -10.68
CA LEU A 245 1.55 -13.70 -9.95
C LEU A 245 1.42 -13.95 -8.45
N SER A 246 1.26 -15.22 -8.04
CA SER A 246 1.28 -15.60 -6.63
C SER A 246 2.66 -15.54 -5.96
N GLY A 247 3.74 -15.41 -6.74
CA GLY A 247 5.12 -15.45 -6.26
C GLY A 247 5.65 -16.84 -5.89
N ILE A 248 4.84 -17.90 -5.99
CA ILE A 248 5.22 -19.23 -5.52
C ILE A 248 6.39 -19.82 -6.31
N MET A 249 6.43 -19.57 -7.62
CA MET A 249 7.42 -20.12 -8.54
C MET A 249 8.71 -19.30 -8.63
N TYR A 250 8.84 -18.18 -7.91
CA TYR A 250 10.04 -17.35 -7.98
C TYR A 250 11.26 -18.11 -7.43
N ARG A 251 12.47 -17.75 -7.85
CA ARG A 251 13.69 -18.20 -7.15
C ARG A 251 13.64 -17.75 -5.68
N LYS A 252 14.19 -18.55 -4.75
CA LYS A 252 14.22 -18.20 -3.31
C LYS A 252 14.86 -16.83 -3.06
N HIS A 253 15.94 -16.51 -3.78
CA HIS A 253 16.59 -15.19 -3.73
C HIS A 253 15.64 -14.01 -4.04
N CYS A 254 14.65 -14.19 -4.92
CA CYS A 254 13.73 -13.10 -5.31
C CYS A 254 12.92 -12.56 -4.12
N HIS A 255 12.70 -13.37 -3.08
CA HIS A 255 11.99 -12.95 -1.87
C HIS A 255 12.85 -12.12 -0.91
N ASN A 256 14.17 -12.12 -1.11
CA ASN A 256 15.15 -11.35 -0.34
C ASN A 256 16.06 -10.53 -1.28
N CYS A 257 15.53 -10.10 -2.42
CA CYS A 257 16.33 -9.44 -3.44
C CYS A 257 16.76 -8.04 -2.98
N GLN A 258 18.07 -7.86 -2.79
CA GLN A 258 18.64 -6.55 -2.42
C GLN A 258 18.51 -5.45 -3.49
N PHE A 259 18.06 -5.79 -4.71
CA PHE A 259 17.86 -4.83 -5.81
C PHE A 259 16.39 -4.45 -6.01
N ALA A 260 15.48 -5.03 -5.21
CA ALA A 260 14.09 -4.59 -5.12
C ALA A 260 14.01 -3.45 -4.09
N THR A 261 14.59 -2.30 -4.43
CA THR A 261 14.71 -1.11 -3.57
C THR A 261 14.50 0.16 -4.40
N PRO A 262 14.12 1.30 -3.77
CA PRO A 262 13.91 2.56 -4.48
C PRO A 262 15.17 3.07 -5.17
N GLU A 263 16.35 2.84 -4.61
CA GLU A 263 17.63 3.15 -5.23
C GLU A 263 17.91 2.19 -6.40
N ARG A 264 17.90 2.73 -7.60
CA ARG A 264 18.03 1.96 -8.84
C ARG A 264 19.47 1.82 -9.26
N ILE A 265 19.83 0.64 -9.76
CA ILE A 265 21.21 0.32 -10.15
C ILE A 265 21.51 0.64 -11.62
N SER A 266 20.49 1.01 -12.40
CA SER A 266 20.49 1.35 -13.83
C SER A 266 20.37 2.86 -14.07
N ASP A 267 20.48 3.30 -15.32
CA ASP A 267 20.27 4.69 -15.73
C ASP A 267 18.78 5.03 -15.86
N ILE A 268 18.00 4.07 -16.35
CA ILE A 268 16.55 4.16 -16.51
C ILE A 268 15.89 2.90 -15.92
N THR A 269 14.84 3.09 -15.12
CA THR A 269 13.97 1.98 -14.69
C THR A 269 12.62 2.09 -15.38
N ILE A 270 12.10 0.98 -15.91
CA ILE A 270 10.79 0.93 -16.58
C ILE A 270 9.87 -0.14 -16.00
N GLY A 271 8.56 0.08 -16.10
CA GLY A 271 7.55 -0.91 -15.73
C GLY A 271 6.17 -0.55 -16.28
N ASP A 272 5.16 -1.35 -15.95
CA ASP A 272 3.77 -1.02 -16.25
C ASP A 272 3.26 0.08 -15.28
N PHE A 273 2.54 1.07 -15.78
CA PHE A 273 1.99 2.17 -14.97
C PHE A 273 0.53 1.92 -14.56
N TRP A 274 0.32 0.93 -13.70
CA TRP A 274 -0.99 0.67 -13.10
C TRP A 274 -1.36 1.70 -12.03
N GLY A 275 -2.68 1.92 -11.85
CA GLY A 275 -3.23 2.64 -10.69
C GLY A 275 -3.19 4.16 -10.75
N ILE A 276 -2.93 4.76 -11.91
CA ILE A 276 -3.00 6.22 -12.08
C ILE A 276 -4.39 6.68 -12.50
N ASP A 277 -4.76 7.88 -12.05
CA ASP A 277 -5.94 8.57 -12.56
C ASP A 277 -5.72 8.90 -14.04
N LYS A 278 -6.45 8.23 -14.91
CA LYS A 278 -6.37 8.46 -16.36
C LYS A 278 -7.02 9.78 -16.76
N ALA A 279 -7.80 10.43 -15.88
CA ALA A 279 -8.44 11.71 -16.17
C ALA A 279 -7.45 12.87 -16.32
N VAL A 280 -6.21 12.74 -15.81
CA VAL A 280 -5.15 13.74 -15.97
C VAL A 280 -4.24 13.48 -17.19
N LEU A 281 -4.50 12.40 -17.93
CA LEU A 281 -3.79 12.11 -19.18
C LEU A 281 -4.51 12.71 -20.39
N PRO A 282 -3.79 12.96 -21.49
CA PRO A 282 -4.40 13.29 -22.77
C PRO A 282 -5.48 12.28 -23.18
N VAL A 283 -6.51 12.74 -23.88
CA VAL A 283 -7.68 11.92 -24.28
C VAL A 283 -7.28 10.72 -25.16
N ASP A 284 -6.17 10.82 -25.88
CA ASP A 284 -5.61 9.79 -26.76
C ASP A 284 -4.64 8.83 -26.04
N ALA A 285 -4.45 8.96 -24.72
CA ALA A 285 -3.60 8.06 -23.96
C ALA A 285 -4.14 6.62 -24.01
N PRO A 286 -3.30 5.63 -24.34
CA PRO A 286 -3.73 4.23 -24.42
C PRO A 286 -4.04 3.66 -23.04
N GLU A 287 -4.75 2.54 -23.03
CA GLU A 287 -5.13 1.88 -21.77
C GLU A 287 -3.91 1.39 -20.98
N LEU A 288 -2.88 0.90 -21.68
CA LEU A 288 -1.63 0.37 -21.14
C LEU A 288 -0.51 1.39 -21.29
N LEU A 289 0.04 1.83 -20.16
CA LEU A 289 1.06 2.86 -20.07
C LEU A 289 2.32 2.30 -19.43
N SER A 290 3.48 2.83 -19.80
CA SER A 290 4.74 2.56 -19.12
C SER A 290 5.03 3.65 -18.10
N VAL A 291 5.58 3.27 -16.96
CA VAL A 291 6.26 4.22 -16.07
C VAL A 291 7.74 4.21 -16.45
N ILE A 292 8.34 5.41 -16.52
CA ILE A 292 9.77 5.60 -16.75
C ILE A 292 10.32 6.37 -15.56
N PHE A 293 11.43 5.90 -15.00
CA PHE A 293 12.22 6.57 -13.98
C PHE A 293 13.61 6.88 -14.56
N ALA A 294 14.00 8.15 -14.58
CA ALA A 294 15.36 8.55 -14.92
C ALA A 294 16.21 8.64 -13.65
N ASN A 295 17.16 7.72 -13.51
CA ASN A 295 17.93 7.52 -12.27
C ASN A 295 19.26 8.29 -12.29
N THR A 296 19.85 8.46 -13.47
CA THR A 296 21.15 9.12 -13.67
C THR A 296 21.05 10.23 -14.71
N LYS A 297 22.12 11.04 -14.84
CA LYS A 297 22.22 12.03 -15.93
C LYS A 297 22.23 11.34 -17.31
N GLN A 298 22.93 10.23 -17.43
CA GLN A 298 22.97 9.41 -18.63
C GLN A 298 21.58 8.84 -18.99
N GLY A 299 20.75 8.54 -17.97
CA GLY A 299 19.35 8.18 -18.17
C GLY A 299 18.50 9.32 -18.72
N GLN A 300 18.69 10.55 -18.22
CA GLN A 300 18.03 11.74 -18.75
C GLN A 300 18.44 12.00 -20.22
N GLU A 301 19.71 11.79 -20.56
CA GLU A 301 20.19 11.87 -21.95
C GLU A 301 19.52 10.84 -22.86
N LEU A 302 19.39 9.59 -22.42
CA LEU A 302 18.68 8.55 -23.17
C LEU A 302 17.19 8.89 -23.35
N LEU A 303 16.56 9.45 -22.32
CA LEU A 303 15.17 9.91 -22.39
C LEU A 303 15.00 11.03 -23.42
N GLN A 304 15.91 11.99 -23.42
CA GLN A 304 15.91 13.08 -24.40
C GLN A 304 16.12 12.56 -25.83
N LEU A 305 17.02 11.58 -26.00
CA LEU A 305 17.26 10.90 -27.28
C LEU A 305 15.99 10.22 -27.83
N SER A 306 15.12 9.75 -26.93
CA SER A 306 13.93 8.96 -27.27
C SER A 306 12.64 9.79 -27.29
N LYS A 307 12.71 11.10 -26.98
CA LYS A 307 11.56 12.01 -26.89
C LYS A 307 10.78 12.13 -28.20
N GLY A 308 11.45 11.93 -29.33
CA GLY A 308 10.82 11.90 -30.66
C GLY A 308 9.77 10.78 -30.79
N ASP A 309 10.04 9.62 -30.18
CA ASP A 309 9.23 8.39 -30.31
C ASP A 309 8.20 8.23 -29.17
N LEU A 310 8.33 8.98 -28.07
CA LEU A 310 7.49 8.89 -26.87
C LEU A 310 6.57 10.11 -26.68
N ASN A 311 5.36 9.85 -26.20
CA ASN A 311 4.56 10.80 -25.43
C ASN A 311 4.97 10.65 -23.96
N LEU A 312 5.21 11.77 -23.29
CA LEU A 312 5.71 11.83 -21.90
C LEU A 312 4.86 12.81 -21.10
N THR A 313 4.26 12.31 -20.02
CA THR A 313 3.58 13.15 -19.03
C THR A 313 4.39 13.06 -17.73
N PRO A 314 4.92 14.18 -17.20
CA PRO A 314 5.72 14.16 -15.98
C PRO A 314 4.86 13.78 -14.78
N TYR A 315 5.42 12.97 -13.89
CA TYR A 315 4.86 12.64 -12.59
C TYR A 315 5.94 12.78 -11.51
N PRO A 316 5.55 13.08 -10.28
CA PRO A 316 6.45 12.93 -9.15
C PRO A 316 6.94 11.48 -9.01
N VAL A 317 8.22 11.28 -8.70
CA VAL A 317 8.84 9.95 -8.56
C VAL A 317 8.06 9.04 -7.62
N ILE A 318 7.65 9.60 -6.49
CA ILE A 318 6.77 8.98 -5.51
C ILE A 318 5.47 8.40 -6.11
N THR A 319 4.85 9.09 -7.07
CA THR A 319 3.62 8.65 -7.74
C THR A 319 3.90 7.45 -8.66
N GLY A 320 5.04 7.46 -9.36
CA GLY A 320 5.48 6.31 -10.15
C GLY A 320 5.61 5.02 -9.31
N CYS A 321 6.05 5.16 -8.06
CA CYS A 321 6.23 4.05 -7.11
C CYS A 321 4.92 3.55 -6.46
N TYR A 322 3.78 4.21 -6.71
CA TYR A 322 2.50 3.83 -6.12
C TYR A 322 1.95 2.53 -6.73
N GLY A 323 1.37 1.68 -5.87
CA GLY A 323 0.83 0.36 -6.24
C GLY A 323 1.88 -0.65 -6.73
N LYS A 324 3.18 -0.35 -6.60
CA LYS A 324 4.29 -1.16 -7.13
C LYS A 324 5.25 -1.55 -6.02
N ASP A 325 4.86 -2.51 -5.19
CA ASP A 325 5.65 -2.96 -4.03
C ASP A 325 7.08 -3.37 -4.43
N ASN A 326 7.25 -3.96 -5.62
CA ASN A 326 8.52 -4.48 -6.11
C ASN A 326 9.59 -3.43 -6.45
N ILE A 327 9.24 -2.14 -6.46
CA ILE A 327 10.24 -1.06 -6.51
C ILE A 327 10.68 -0.63 -5.11
N LYS A 328 9.98 -1.05 -4.05
CA LYS A 328 10.23 -0.67 -2.65
C LYS A 328 10.86 -1.81 -1.86
N HIS A 329 10.37 -3.03 -2.05
CA HIS A 329 10.83 -4.23 -1.37
C HIS A 329 10.62 -5.48 -2.24
N PRO A 330 11.32 -6.59 -1.97
CA PRO A 330 11.08 -7.85 -2.68
C PRO A 330 9.67 -8.42 -2.44
N SER A 331 9.22 -9.29 -3.35
CA SER A 331 7.96 -10.02 -3.19
C SER A 331 8.01 -10.92 -1.96
N LEU A 332 7.02 -10.81 -1.07
CA LEU A 332 6.95 -11.68 0.11
C LEU A 332 6.90 -13.16 -0.30
N GLN A 333 7.60 -14.01 0.46
CA GLN A 333 7.56 -15.45 0.25
C GLN A 333 6.19 -16.02 0.65
N PRO A 334 5.46 -16.67 -0.26
CA PRO A 334 4.22 -17.37 0.09
C PRO A 334 4.51 -18.54 1.03
N ARG A 335 3.60 -18.81 1.97
CA ARG A 335 3.72 -19.96 2.90
C ARG A 335 3.70 -21.29 2.15
N GLU A 336 2.98 -21.32 1.04
CA GLU A 336 2.78 -22.49 0.18
C GLU A 336 4.01 -22.83 -0.66
N LYS A 337 5.08 -22.02 -0.62
CA LYS A 337 6.30 -22.26 -1.42
C LYS A 337 6.98 -23.58 -1.07
N GLU A 338 7.07 -23.91 0.21
CA GLU A 338 7.68 -25.18 0.64
C GLU A 338 6.80 -26.37 0.23
N ASP A 339 5.46 -26.22 0.32
CA ASP A 339 4.54 -27.23 -0.23
C ASP A 339 4.76 -27.44 -1.73
N PHE A 340 4.91 -26.35 -2.50
CA PHE A 340 5.21 -26.43 -3.92
C PHE A 340 6.51 -27.20 -4.18
N TYR A 341 7.58 -26.93 -3.44
CA TYR A 341 8.87 -27.62 -3.59
C TYR A 341 8.80 -29.09 -3.23
N SER A 342 8.15 -29.47 -2.12
CA SER A 342 7.98 -30.88 -1.76
C SER A 342 7.17 -31.64 -2.83
N ASN A 343 6.08 -31.05 -3.32
CA ASN A 343 5.27 -31.70 -4.36
C ASN A 343 5.96 -31.72 -5.73
N LEU A 344 6.89 -30.80 -6.01
CA LEU A 344 7.65 -30.78 -7.26
C LEU A 344 8.57 -32.01 -7.41
N GLN A 345 8.99 -32.61 -6.29
CA GLN A 345 9.82 -33.82 -6.29
C GLN A 345 9.01 -35.10 -6.47
N GLU A 346 7.74 -35.10 -6.06
CA GLU A 346 6.89 -36.30 -6.01
C GLU A 346 5.80 -36.34 -7.10
N LYS A 347 5.48 -35.19 -7.70
CA LYS A 347 4.30 -35.01 -8.56
C LYS A 347 4.63 -34.21 -9.81
N SER A 348 3.71 -34.22 -10.77
CA SER A 348 3.82 -33.38 -11.97
C SER A 348 3.85 -31.89 -11.59
N PHE A 349 4.49 -31.07 -12.41
CA PHE A 349 4.57 -29.62 -12.22
C PHE A 349 3.19 -28.98 -12.09
N LEU A 350 2.23 -29.36 -12.94
CA LEU A 350 0.86 -28.87 -12.89
C LEU A 350 0.14 -29.30 -11.61
N GLN A 351 0.39 -30.52 -11.13
CA GLN A 351 -0.14 -30.99 -9.85
C GLN A 351 0.46 -30.20 -8.68
N ALA A 352 1.77 -29.95 -8.67
CA ALA A 352 2.44 -29.16 -7.64
C ALA A 352 1.87 -27.74 -7.55
N ILE A 353 1.69 -27.06 -8.70
CA ILE A 353 1.03 -25.74 -8.77
C ILE A 353 -0.40 -25.82 -8.23
N ARG A 354 -1.19 -26.80 -8.67
CA ARG A 354 -2.60 -26.93 -8.27
C ARG A 354 -2.76 -27.22 -6.80
N ILE A 355 -1.89 -28.04 -6.19
CA ILE A 355 -1.95 -28.35 -4.76
C ILE A 355 -1.64 -27.09 -3.94
N ALA A 356 -0.55 -26.40 -4.28
CA ALA A 356 -0.18 -25.18 -3.61
C ALA A 356 -1.23 -24.06 -3.83
N GLY A 357 -1.81 -23.97 -5.03
CA GLY A 357 -2.91 -23.07 -5.36
C GLY A 357 -4.26 -23.44 -4.70
N LYS A 358 -4.51 -24.74 -4.41
CA LYS A 358 -5.71 -25.22 -3.71
C LYS A 358 -5.76 -24.80 -2.25
N LYS A 359 -4.62 -24.78 -1.54
CA LYS A 359 -4.57 -24.21 -0.18
C LYS A 359 -4.92 -22.72 -0.17
N LYS A 360 -4.55 -21.98 -1.23
CA LYS A 360 -4.94 -20.58 -1.45
C LYS A 360 -6.44 -20.42 -1.81
N THR A 361 -7.01 -21.35 -2.58
CA THR A 361 -8.42 -21.28 -3.03
C THR A 361 -9.43 -21.91 -2.09
N HIS A 362 -9.08 -22.88 -1.25
CA HIS A 362 -9.97 -23.33 -0.16
C HIS A 362 -10.14 -22.23 0.89
N TYR A 363 -9.06 -21.51 1.20
CA TYR A 363 -9.11 -20.37 2.10
C TYR A 363 -9.98 -19.22 1.53
N LEU A 364 -9.88 -18.92 0.23
CA LEU A 364 -10.66 -17.84 -0.40
C LEU A 364 -12.09 -18.24 -0.79
N LYS A 365 -12.35 -19.47 -1.25
CA LYS A 365 -13.72 -19.94 -1.60
C LYS A 365 -14.58 -20.23 -0.37
N ASP A 366 -13.99 -20.71 0.72
CA ASP A 366 -14.76 -20.91 1.95
C ASP A 366 -15.04 -19.56 2.63
N ILE A 367 -14.17 -18.56 2.50
CA ILE A 367 -14.45 -17.18 2.92
C ILE A 367 -15.47 -16.50 2.00
N PHE A 368 -15.33 -16.57 0.67
CA PHE A 368 -16.26 -15.94 -0.28
C PHE A 368 -17.64 -16.60 -0.32
N SER A 369 -17.73 -17.94 -0.25
CA SER A 369 -19.03 -18.64 -0.24
C SER A 369 -19.76 -18.50 1.10
N PHE A 370 -19.03 -18.27 2.19
CA PHE A 370 -19.57 -17.99 3.52
C PHE A 370 -20.02 -16.53 3.68
N ILE A 371 -19.31 -15.57 3.06
CA ILE A 371 -19.71 -14.16 2.95
C ILE A 371 -20.97 -14.02 2.07
N THR A 372 -20.99 -14.65 0.89
CA THR A 372 -22.13 -14.55 -0.05
C THR A 372 -23.40 -15.27 0.42
N ARG A 373 -23.30 -16.31 1.28
CA ARG A 373 -24.50 -16.97 1.86
C ARG A 373 -25.17 -16.15 2.97
N ILE A 374 -24.45 -15.30 3.67
CA ILE A 374 -25.00 -14.46 4.77
C ILE A 374 -25.57 -13.13 4.24
N GLU A 375 -25.10 -12.66 3.07
CA GLU A 375 -25.57 -11.40 2.46
C GLU A 375 -26.98 -11.47 1.83
N SER A 376 -27.55 -12.67 1.65
CA SER A 376 -28.88 -12.83 1.05
C SER A 376 -30.09 -12.60 1.98
N PHE A 377 -29.88 -12.27 3.27
CA PHE A 377 -31.00 -12.10 4.21
C PHE A 377 -31.26 -10.65 4.68
N ILE A 378 -30.38 -9.68 4.39
CA ILE A 378 -30.50 -8.33 4.97
C ILE A 378 -30.08 -7.23 3.99
N VAL A 379 -30.81 -7.00 2.87
CA VAL A 379 -31.01 -5.64 2.33
C VAL A 379 -32.30 -5.63 1.49
N ARG A 380 -33.39 -5.15 2.07
CA ARG A 380 -34.42 -4.41 1.32
C ARG A 380 -34.44 -3.01 1.92
N GLY A 381 -34.05 -2.01 1.13
CA GLY A 381 -34.29 -0.60 1.42
C GLY A 381 -33.07 0.31 1.26
N VAL A 382 -33.22 1.28 0.36
CA VAL A 382 -32.67 2.64 0.33
C VAL A 382 -31.42 2.90 -0.55
N CYS A 383 -31.69 3.26 -1.82
CA CYS A 383 -30.87 4.13 -2.69
C CYS A 383 -31.53 5.51 -2.90
N SER A 384 -32.19 6.06 -1.89
CA SER A 384 -32.77 7.42 -1.94
C SER A 384 -32.37 8.16 -0.68
N HIS A 385 -32.19 9.48 -0.75
CA HIS A 385 -31.61 10.38 0.29
C HIS A 385 -30.13 10.74 0.10
N PHE A 386 -29.72 10.92 -1.15
CA PHE A 386 -28.66 11.85 -1.52
C PHE A 386 -29.23 13.27 -1.53
N SER A 387 -28.83 14.11 -0.59
CA SER A 387 -29.28 15.51 -0.52
C SER A 387 -28.21 16.41 -1.15
N LYS A 388 -28.57 17.07 -2.26
CA LYS A 388 -27.71 18.07 -2.92
C LYS A 388 -27.39 19.19 -1.94
N PRO A 389 -26.15 19.73 -1.91
CA PRO A 389 -25.91 21.00 -1.23
C PRO A 389 -26.83 22.05 -1.87
N GLY A 390 -27.72 22.65 -1.08
CA GLY A 390 -28.61 23.71 -1.56
C GLY A 390 -27.82 24.90 -2.12
N ASN A 391 -28.48 25.74 -2.92
CA ASN A 391 -27.94 27.02 -3.41
C ASN A 391 -27.71 28.01 -2.25
N SER A 392 -26.70 27.75 -1.42
CA SER A 392 -26.28 28.61 -0.32
C SER A 392 -25.36 29.70 -0.85
N THR A 393 -25.65 30.96 -0.57
CA THR A 393 -24.76 32.10 -0.88
C THR A 393 -23.54 32.18 0.05
N LYS A 394 -23.48 31.39 1.12
CA LYS A 394 -22.35 31.33 2.06
C LYS A 394 -21.09 30.73 1.42
N PRO A 395 -19.88 31.18 1.79
CA PRO A 395 -18.64 30.55 1.35
C PRO A 395 -18.59 29.07 1.71
N LEU A 396 -18.13 28.24 0.78
CA LEU A 396 -18.11 26.78 0.86
C LEU A 396 -16.72 26.29 1.28
N VAL A 397 -16.68 25.57 2.40
CA VAL A 397 -15.48 24.92 2.92
C VAL A 397 -15.58 23.41 2.65
N GLU A 398 -14.60 22.85 1.95
CA GLU A 398 -14.42 21.41 1.83
C GLU A 398 -13.54 20.91 2.98
N ILE A 399 -14.07 20.01 3.81
CA ILE A 399 -13.29 19.37 4.88
C ILE A 399 -12.80 18.01 4.39
N THR A 400 -11.50 17.81 4.43
CA THR A 400 -10.84 16.54 4.08
C THR A 400 -10.10 15.98 5.30
N THR A 401 -10.58 14.87 5.84
CA THR A 401 -9.86 14.04 6.83
C THR A 401 -9.32 12.78 6.13
N ILE A 402 -8.71 11.83 6.86
CA ILE A 402 -8.22 10.55 6.29
C ILE A 402 -9.27 9.86 5.38
N ASP A 403 -8.77 9.05 4.42
CA ASP A 403 -9.51 8.24 3.43
C ASP A 403 -10.94 7.85 3.87
N GLU A 404 -11.93 8.04 2.99
CA GLU A 404 -13.34 7.72 3.25
C GLU A 404 -13.59 6.27 3.68
N SER A 405 -12.76 5.33 3.20
CA SER A 405 -12.79 3.94 3.64
C SER A 405 -12.40 3.79 5.12
N TYR A 406 -11.48 4.62 5.61
CA TYR A 406 -11.03 4.68 7.00
C TYR A 406 -11.97 5.51 7.89
N MET A 407 -12.58 6.59 7.40
CA MET A 407 -13.55 7.40 8.18
C MET A 407 -14.70 6.56 8.72
N LEU A 408 -15.10 5.53 7.98
CA LEU A 408 -16.23 4.68 8.33
C LEU A 408 -15.86 3.53 9.28
N ASP A 409 -14.57 3.35 9.57
CA ASP A 409 -14.07 2.29 10.45
C ASP A 409 -13.28 2.87 11.66
N ASN A 410 -13.05 4.19 11.72
CA ASN A 410 -12.36 4.92 12.79
C ASN A 410 -13.26 5.99 13.47
N TYR A 411 -13.64 5.78 14.73
CA TYR A 411 -14.47 6.72 15.51
C TYR A 411 -13.83 8.10 15.65
N GLY A 412 -12.50 8.16 15.81
CA GLY A 412 -11.75 9.39 15.99
C GLY A 412 -11.90 10.32 14.80
N THR A 413 -11.60 9.81 13.60
CA THR A 413 -11.72 10.56 12.35
C THR A 413 -13.16 11.04 12.11
N PHE A 414 -14.16 10.17 12.35
CA PHE A 414 -15.58 10.54 12.21
C PHE A 414 -15.95 11.70 13.15
N LEU A 415 -15.59 11.60 14.44
CA LEU A 415 -15.99 12.58 15.45
C LEU A 415 -15.24 13.90 15.30
N GLN A 416 -13.99 13.88 14.84
CA GLN A 416 -13.25 15.09 14.48
C GLN A 416 -13.90 15.83 13.32
N HIS A 417 -14.27 15.10 12.26
CA HIS A 417 -14.95 15.69 11.12
C HIS A 417 -16.30 16.29 11.55
N TYR A 418 -17.07 15.60 12.40
CA TYR A 418 -18.30 16.13 12.97
C TYR A 418 -18.06 17.45 13.72
N ALA A 419 -17.08 17.48 14.62
CA ALA A 419 -16.77 18.65 15.43
C ALA A 419 -16.29 19.83 14.60
N LEU A 420 -15.37 19.61 13.67
CA LEU A 420 -14.86 20.65 12.77
C LEU A 420 -15.99 21.22 11.90
N ARG A 421 -16.82 20.35 11.32
CA ARG A 421 -18.00 20.77 10.57
C ARG A 421 -18.95 21.62 11.41
N ARG A 422 -19.19 21.26 12.67
CA ARG A 422 -20.09 22.00 13.57
C ARG A 422 -19.58 23.43 13.77
N VAL A 423 -18.31 23.58 14.14
CA VAL A 423 -17.66 24.88 14.38
C VAL A 423 -17.65 25.74 13.12
N VAL A 424 -17.28 25.18 11.97
CA VAL A 424 -17.23 25.90 10.69
C VAL A 424 -18.63 26.36 10.25
N LYS A 425 -19.67 25.53 10.43
CA LYS A 425 -21.05 25.93 10.13
C LYS A 425 -21.59 27.02 11.05
N GLU A 426 -21.26 26.97 12.34
CA GLU A 426 -21.62 28.00 13.31
C GLU A 426 -20.99 29.36 12.99
N ALA A 427 -19.79 29.34 12.41
CA ALA A 427 -19.11 30.54 11.93
C ALA A 427 -19.68 31.13 10.63
N GLY A 428 -20.74 30.55 10.08
CA GLY A 428 -21.46 31.09 8.92
C GLY A 428 -21.07 30.51 7.58
N PHE A 429 -20.22 29.47 7.53
CA PHE A 429 -19.80 28.83 6.29
C PHE A 429 -20.73 27.67 5.90
N ALA A 430 -20.80 27.37 4.60
CA ALA A 430 -21.30 26.09 4.10
C ALA A 430 -20.17 25.06 4.16
N VAL A 431 -20.51 23.78 4.40
CA VAL A 431 -19.52 22.71 4.50
C VAL A 431 -19.94 21.53 3.63
N CYS A 432 -19.00 21.04 2.81
CA CYS A 432 -19.14 19.81 2.04
C CYS A 432 -18.01 18.82 2.33
N ARG A 433 -18.24 17.58 1.91
CA ARG A 433 -17.22 16.54 1.84
C ARG A 433 -16.84 16.31 0.38
N ASN A 434 -15.57 16.04 0.12
CA ASN A 434 -15.16 15.54 -1.19
C ASN A 434 -15.85 14.19 -1.47
N VAL A 435 -16.13 13.89 -2.74
CA VAL A 435 -16.62 12.57 -3.19
C VAL A 435 -15.49 11.96 -3.97
N TRP A 436 -14.82 10.97 -3.40
CA TRP A 436 -13.97 10.12 -4.22
C TRP A 436 -14.41 8.67 -4.04
N GLU A 437 -15.38 8.25 -4.85
CA GLU A 437 -15.77 6.84 -4.95
C GLU A 437 -14.52 5.98 -5.20
N PRO A 438 -14.23 4.98 -4.36
CA PRO A 438 -13.54 3.82 -4.86
C PRO A 438 -14.49 3.17 -5.87
N GLN A 439 -14.12 3.14 -7.16
CA GLN A 439 -14.85 2.43 -8.23
C GLN A 439 -15.21 0.96 -7.87
N ALA A 440 -14.61 0.42 -6.80
CA ALA A 440 -14.95 -0.86 -6.18
C ALA A 440 -16.43 -1.02 -5.76
N TYR A 441 -17.19 0.04 -5.47
CA TYR A 441 -18.58 -0.10 -4.99
C TYR A 441 -19.66 -0.13 -6.10
N LYS A 442 -19.41 0.44 -7.28
CA LYS A 442 -20.40 0.45 -8.39
C LYS A 442 -20.61 -0.93 -9.02
N GLY A 443 -19.56 -1.76 -9.10
CA GLY A 443 -19.65 -3.12 -9.62
C GLY A 443 -20.45 -4.10 -8.74
N MET A 444 -20.64 -3.79 -7.45
CA MET A 444 -21.42 -4.64 -6.52
C MET A 444 -22.94 -4.48 -6.72
N ASP A 445 -23.42 -3.33 -7.20
CA ASP A 445 -24.86 -3.02 -7.32
C ASP A 445 -25.50 -3.61 -8.59
N GLU A 446 -24.71 -3.81 -9.65
CA GLU A 446 -25.18 -4.43 -10.90
C GLU A 446 -25.27 -5.96 -10.79
N GLY A 447 -24.31 -6.60 -10.11
CA GLY A 447 -24.37 -8.04 -9.79
C GLY A 447 -25.53 -8.40 -8.85
N TYR A 448 -25.88 -7.48 -7.94
CA TYR A 448 -27.00 -7.61 -7.01
C TYR A 448 -28.37 -7.64 -7.70
N LYS A 449 -28.57 -6.81 -8.75
CA LYS A 449 -29.83 -6.78 -9.53
C LYS A 449 -30.08 -8.07 -10.31
N TRP A 450 -29.03 -8.68 -10.86
CA TRP A 450 -29.12 -9.96 -11.57
C TRP A 450 -29.49 -11.12 -10.62
N TRP A 451 -28.97 -11.10 -9.39
CA TRP A 451 -29.17 -12.17 -8.40
C TRP A 451 -30.54 -12.14 -7.70
N LYS A 452 -31.14 -10.96 -7.53
CA LYS A 452 -32.46 -10.77 -6.89
C LYS A 452 -33.59 -11.60 -7.50
N ASN A 453 -33.48 -11.94 -8.79
CA ASN A 453 -34.50 -12.68 -9.52
C ASN A 453 -34.52 -14.19 -9.23
N GLN A 454 -33.56 -14.74 -8.46
CA GLN A 454 -33.37 -16.19 -8.35
C GLN A 454 -33.71 -16.83 -6.97
N LEU A 455 -34.01 -16.09 -5.90
CA LEU A 455 -34.00 -16.67 -4.53
C LEU A 455 -35.16 -16.31 -3.59
N CYS A 456 -36.41 -16.43 -4.04
CA CYS A 456 -37.55 -16.51 -3.14
C CYS A 456 -37.77 -17.94 -2.62
N SER A 457 -36.96 -18.47 -1.67
CA SER A 457 -37.42 -19.53 -0.73
C SER A 457 -36.40 -19.93 0.36
N LEU A 458 -36.95 -20.31 1.53
CA LEU A 458 -36.42 -21.22 2.58
C LEU A 458 -35.81 -20.63 3.87
N SER A 459 -36.51 -20.93 4.97
CA SER A 459 -36.31 -20.51 6.36
C SER A 459 -35.62 -21.55 7.27
N ALA A 460 -35.19 -22.70 6.73
CA ALA A 460 -34.70 -23.85 7.50
C ALA A 460 -33.21 -23.76 7.96
N CYS A 461 -32.39 -22.92 7.35
CA CYS A 461 -30.92 -22.95 7.55
C CYS A 461 -30.41 -22.38 8.88
N LYS A 462 -31.25 -21.67 9.66
CA LYS A 462 -30.80 -20.94 10.87
C LYS A 462 -30.45 -21.84 12.07
N LYS A 463 -31.06 -23.03 12.20
CA LYS A 463 -30.80 -23.95 13.33
C LYS A 463 -29.51 -24.77 13.16
N ILE A 464 -29.18 -25.15 11.94
CA ILE A 464 -28.02 -25.99 11.61
C ILE A 464 -26.71 -25.19 11.72
N LEU A 465 -26.74 -23.91 11.34
CA LEU A 465 -25.58 -23.01 11.43
C LEU A 465 -25.10 -22.80 12.89
N LYS A 466 -26.03 -22.76 13.84
CA LYS A 466 -25.74 -22.58 15.29
C LYS A 466 -24.97 -23.75 15.91
N ILE A 467 -25.18 -24.97 15.39
CA ILE A 467 -24.58 -26.22 15.89
C ILE A 467 -23.18 -26.45 15.28
N ILE A 468 -22.98 -26.01 14.03
CA ILE A 468 -21.71 -26.18 13.31
C ILE A 468 -20.65 -25.18 13.83
N LEU A 469 -21.05 -23.93 14.12
CA LEU A 469 -20.16 -22.89 14.63
C LEU A 469 -19.66 -23.13 16.07
N THR A 470 -20.38 -23.94 16.86
CA THR A 470 -19.97 -24.30 18.23
C THR A 470 -19.04 -25.51 18.29
N LYS A 471 -19.00 -26.36 17.24
CA LYS A 471 -18.19 -27.59 17.20
C LYS A 471 -16.87 -27.47 16.42
N LEU A 472 -16.74 -26.51 15.51
CA LEU A 472 -15.50 -26.28 14.75
C LEU A 472 -14.58 -25.31 15.52
N SER A 473 -13.76 -25.84 16.44
CA SER A 473 -12.68 -25.15 17.16
C SER A 473 -11.49 -24.75 16.27
N LEU A 474 -11.75 -24.29 15.05
CA LEU A 474 -10.77 -24.19 13.95
C LEU A 474 -10.46 -22.73 13.55
N TYR A 475 -10.13 -21.85 14.50
CA TYR A 475 -9.44 -20.57 14.24
C TYR A 475 -8.76 -20.08 15.53
N PRO A 476 -7.45 -20.30 15.75
CA PRO A 476 -6.83 -19.93 17.02
C PRO A 476 -6.57 -18.42 17.22
N LYS A 477 -6.87 -17.55 16.24
CA LYS A 477 -6.44 -16.13 16.29
C LYS A 477 -7.48 -15.08 15.88
N ILE A 478 -8.69 -15.48 15.52
CA ILE A 478 -9.77 -14.54 15.19
C ILE A 478 -10.97 -14.98 16.03
N SER A 479 -11.25 -14.23 17.09
CA SER A 479 -12.44 -14.47 17.90
C SER A 479 -13.70 -14.35 17.02
N HIS A 480 -14.75 -15.12 17.34
CA HIS A 480 -16.08 -15.01 16.72
C HIS A 480 -16.61 -13.55 16.69
N TYR A 481 -16.10 -12.71 17.60
CA TYR A 481 -16.35 -11.27 17.66
C TYR A 481 -15.81 -10.54 16.43
N ALA A 482 -14.55 -10.75 16.04
CA ALA A 482 -14.00 -10.16 14.82
C ALA A 482 -14.78 -10.58 13.57
N ALA A 483 -15.15 -11.85 13.43
CA ALA A 483 -15.97 -12.33 12.31
C ALA A 483 -17.36 -11.65 12.25
N CYS A 484 -18.04 -11.51 13.39
CA CYS A 484 -19.31 -10.75 13.47
C CYS A 484 -19.11 -9.26 13.19
N MET A 485 -17.99 -8.66 13.61
CA MET A 485 -17.70 -7.26 13.33
C MET A 485 -17.42 -7.01 11.85
N TYR A 486 -16.54 -7.77 11.20
CA TYR A 486 -16.24 -7.59 9.77
C TYR A 486 -17.50 -7.68 8.90
N MET A 487 -18.48 -8.50 9.29
CA MET A 487 -19.75 -8.65 8.56
C MET A 487 -20.83 -7.61 8.90
N THR A 488 -20.78 -6.93 10.06
CA THR A 488 -21.86 -6.03 10.51
C THR A 488 -21.47 -4.56 10.70
N ARG A 489 -20.16 -4.30 10.84
CA ARG A 489 -19.57 -3.00 11.13
C ARG A 489 -19.83 -1.98 10.01
N PRO A 490 -19.72 -2.29 8.70
CA PRO A 490 -20.06 -1.32 7.66
C PRO A 490 -21.55 -0.97 7.63
N ILE A 491 -22.46 -1.95 7.74
CA ILE A 491 -23.86 -1.75 7.32
C ILE A 491 -24.70 -1.02 8.39
N LYS A 492 -24.47 -1.30 9.68
CA LYS A 492 -25.19 -0.63 10.78
C LYS A 492 -24.60 0.73 11.16
N PHE A 493 -23.26 0.86 11.15
CA PHE A 493 -22.55 2.10 11.46
C PHE A 493 -22.90 3.24 10.49
N ARG A 494 -23.09 2.92 9.20
CA ARG A 494 -23.15 3.90 8.09
C ARG A 494 -24.53 4.53 7.83
N ARG A 495 -25.63 3.94 8.29
CA ARG A 495 -26.98 4.35 7.83
C ARG A 495 -27.60 5.52 8.60
N SER A 496 -27.38 5.63 9.90
CA SER A 496 -28.08 6.61 10.74
C SER A 496 -27.32 7.90 11.01
N PHE A 497 -25.98 7.95 10.86
CA PHE A 497 -25.18 9.11 11.30
C PHE A 497 -24.39 9.83 10.20
N THR A 498 -24.47 9.37 8.95
CA THR A 498 -23.81 10.04 7.80
C THR A 498 -24.31 11.46 7.58
N HIS A 499 -25.55 11.77 7.97
CA HIS A 499 -26.09 13.13 7.92
C HIS A 499 -25.34 14.12 8.84
N LEU A 500 -24.70 13.64 9.91
CA LEU A 500 -23.95 14.47 10.87
C LEU A 500 -22.65 15.02 10.28
N ILE A 501 -22.00 14.25 9.40
CA ILE A 501 -20.76 14.65 8.72
C ILE A 501 -21.00 15.44 7.42
N GLY A 502 -22.27 15.65 7.04
CA GLY A 502 -22.67 16.57 5.97
C GLY A 502 -22.86 15.92 4.59
N PRO A 503 -23.43 16.64 3.62
CA PRO A 503 -23.69 16.10 2.29
C PRO A 503 -22.40 15.91 1.49
N TRP A 504 -22.46 14.98 0.56
CA TRP A 504 -21.46 14.74 -0.47
C TRP A 504 -21.44 15.90 -1.48
N ARG A 505 -20.27 16.23 -2.03
CA ARG A 505 -20.16 17.10 -3.21
C ARG A 505 -20.46 16.29 -4.48
N GLU A 506 -21.73 16.20 -4.83
CA GLU A 506 -22.18 15.48 -6.03
C GLU A 506 -22.03 16.29 -7.34
N ASN A 507 -21.74 17.59 -7.26
CA ASN A 507 -21.78 18.49 -8.42
C ASN A 507 -20.46 19.27 -8.60
N PRO A 508 -19.69 19.04 -9.68
CA PRO A 508 -18.41 19.72 -9.93
C PRO A 508 -18.55 21.22 -10.25
N GLY A 509 -19.76 21.72 -10.53
CA GLY A 509 -19.98 23.10 -11.00
C GLY A 509 -19.70 24.22 -9.98
N ARG A 510 -19.86 23.98 -8.67
CA ARG A 510 -19.45 24.94 -7.62
C ARG A 510 -18.19 24.44 -6.94
N LYS A 511 -17.10 25.20 -7.08
CA LYS A 511 -15.83 24.92 -6.40
C LYS A 511 -15.89 25.40 -4.94
N PRO A 512 -15.27 24.69 -3.98
CA PRO A 512 -15.03 25.20 -2.65
C PRO A 512 -14.22 26.50 -2.70
N ASP A 513 -14.56 27.42 -1.82
CA ASP A 513 -13.79 28.66 -1.62
C ASP A 513 -12.57 28.38 -0.74
N ILE A 514 -12.68 27.40 0.17
CA ILE A 514 -11.61 26.96 1.06
C ILE A 514 -11.55 25.43 1.09
N TYR A 515 -10.33 24.90 1.06
CA TYR A 515 -10.03 23.51 1.33
C TYR A 515 -9.37 23.41 2.72
N LEU A 516 -10.00 22.65 3.62
CA LEU A 516 -9.58 22.48 5.01
C LEU A 516 -9.16 21.04 5.33
N ALA A 517 -7.89 20.85 5.65
CA ALA A 517 -7.28 19.57 5.97
C ALA A 517 -7.54 19.35 7.46
N GLY A 518 -8.41 18.40 7.76
CA GLY A 518 -8.85 18.12 9.12
C GLY A 518 -7.80 17.41 9.97
N SER A 519 -8.23 16.95 11.15
CA SER A 519 -7.37 16.24 12.09
C SER A 519 -7.31 14.74 11.81
N ASP A 520 -6.24 14.14 12.34
CA ASP A 520 -5.81 12.74 12.30
C ASP A 520 -5.06 12.27 11.05
N GLN A 521 -3.73 12.14 11.25
CA GLN A 521 -2.83 11.39 10.37
C GLN A 521 -2.74 11.91 8.93
N VAL A 522 -2.94 13.22 8.76
CA VAL A 522 -3.03 13.87 7.45
C VAL A 522 -1.66 14.10 6.79
N PHE A 523 -0.55 14.18 7.55
CA PHE A 523 0.80 14.38 6.97
C PHE A 523 1.70 13.13 7.04
N PHE A 524 1.15 11.92 6.94
CA PHE A 524 1.94 10.67 6.94
C PHE A 524 2.82 10.49 5.70
N TRP A 525 3.91 9.71 5.84
CA TRP A 525 4.99 9.63 4.86
C TRP A 525 4.96 8.45 3.87
N TRP A 526 4.22 7.37 4.13
CA TRP A 526 4.34 6.12 3.34
C TRP A 526 3.34 5.94 2.17
N ASP A 527 2.27 6.74 2.11
CA ASP A 527 1.23 6.63 1.07
C ASP A 527 1.02 7.98 0.36
N LEU A 528 1.50 8.07 -0.88
CA LEU A 528 1.55 9.34 -1.61
C LEU A 528 0.26 9.71 -2.30
N ASP A 529 -0.53 8.76 -2.76
CA ASP A 529 -1.86 9.07 -3.27
C ASP A 529 -2.71 9.68 -2.15
N SER A 530 -2.54 9.18 -0.91
CA SER A 530 -3.09 9.84 0.27
C SER A 530 -2.42 11.18 0.58
N GLN A 531 -1.10 11.36 0.40
CA GLN A 531 -0.42 12.64 0.63
C GLN A 531 -0.88 13.72 -0.35
N TYR A 532 -0.86 13.49 -1.67
CA TYR A 532 -1.35 14.45 -2.67
C TYR A 532 -2.80 14.85 -2.39
N ARG A 533 -3.65 13.92 -1.95
CA ARG A 533 -5.03 14.19 -1.51
C ARG A 533 -5.10 15.00 -0.20
N ARG A 534 -4.29 14.63 0.80
CA ARG A 534 -4.23 15.25 2.14
C ARG A 534 -3.58 16.64 2.13
N PHE A 535 -2.70 16.91 1.18
CA PHE A 535 -2.15 18.23 0.84
C PHE A 535 -2.99 18.98 -0.19
N MET A 536 -4.16 18.45 -0.56
CA MET A 536 -5.16 19.11 -1.42
C MET A 536 -4.65 19.50 -2.80
N LYS A 537 -3.89 18.63 -3.46
CA LYS A 537 -3.45 18.87 -4.83
C LYS A 537 -4.58 18.77 -5.86
N HIS A 538 -5.74 18.23 -5.47
CA HIS A 538 -6.97 18.33 -6.27
C HIS A 538 -7.60 19.73 -6.23
N ALA A 539 -7.22 20.58 -5.28
CA ALA A 539 -7.65 21.97 -5.25
C ALA A 539 -6.89 22.78 -6.32
N PRO A 540 -7.57 23.66 -7.08
CA PRO A 540 -6.90 24.58 -8.01
C PRO A 540 -5.79 25.39 -7.33
N GLU A 541 -4.72 25.73 -8.05
CA GLU A 541 -3.54 26.43 -7.50
C GLU A 541 -3.87 27.73 -6.77
N SER A 542 -4.91 28.45 -7.19
CA SER A 542 -5.36 29.71 -6.56
C SER A 542 -6.28 29.52 -5.34
N SER A 543 -6.49 28.29 -4.88
CA SER A 543 -7.45 28.00 -3.80
C SER A 543 -6.83 28.18 -2.43
N VAL A 544 -7.63 28.60 -1.46
CA VAL A 544 -7.21 28.72 -0.06
C VAL A 544 -7.10 27.32 0.55
N LYS A 545 -5.88 26.96 0.97
CA LYS A 545 -5.60 25.68 1.65
C LYS A 545 -5.24 25.95 3.11
N ILE A 546 -5.91 25.28 4.04
CA ILE A 546 -5.68 25.43 5.48
C ILE A 546 -5.54 24.04 6.11
N SER A 547 -4.65 23.88 7.07
CA SER A 547 -4.64 22.70 7.95
C SER A 547 -5.12 23.05 9.35
N TYR A 548 -6.04 22.25 9.88
CA TYR A 548 -6.49 22.37 11.27
C TYR A 548 -6.13 21.13 12.06
N ALA A 549 -5.31 21.29 13.11
CA ALA A 549 -4.87 20.22 14.01
C ALA A 549 -4.30 19.00 13.25
N ALA A 550 -3.54 19.25 12.17
CA ALA A 550 -2.93 18.17 11.41
C ALA A 550 -1.99 17.34 12.30
N SER A 551 -1.99 16.03 12.08
CA SER A 551 -1.19 15.07 12.85
C SER A 551 -0.45 14.10 11.94
N SER A 552 0.70 13.59 12.40
CA SER A 552 1.52 12.59 11.71
C SER A 552 2.33 11.77 12.70
N ASN A 553 3.09 10.78 12.21
CA ASN A 553 4.18 10.16 12.96
C ASN A 553 5.42 11.05 12.88
N TRP A 554 5.42 12.10 13.71
CA TRP A 554 6.39 13.19 13.68
C TRP A 554 7.82 12.73 13.92
N TYR A 555 8.04 11.70 14.74
CA TYR A 555 9.37 11.15 14.97
C TYR A 555 9.94 10.50 13.70
N THR A 556 9.16 9.68 12.99
CA THR A 556 9.62 9.12 11.71
C THR A 556 9.73 10.19 10.62
N ALA A 557 8.85 11.19 10.65
CA ALA A 557 8.89 12.31 9.72
C ALA A 557 10.15 13.18 9.89
N ARG A 558 10.59 13.38 11.15
CA ARG A 558 11.79 14.17 11.49
C ARG A 558 13.05 13.69 10.77
N ASP A 559 13.23 12.37 10.70
CA ASP A 559 14.45 11.73 10.19
C ASP A 559 14.37 11.39 8.68
N SER A 560 13.23 11.65 8.03
CA SER A 560 13.01 11.31 6.62
C SER A 560 13.29 12.49 5.70
N GLU A 561 14.46 12.51 5.05
CA GLU A 561 14.80 13.55 4.06
C GLU A 561 13.78 13.63 2.90
N VAL A 562 13.28 12.47 2.44
CA VAL A 562 12.28 12.37 1.36
C VAL A 562 10.96 13.04 1.76
N TRP A 563 10.49 12.77 2.97
CA TRP A 563 9.27 13.37 3.48
C TRP A 563 9.44 14.87 3.68
N ARG A 564 10.57 15.31 4.26
CA ARG A 564 10.87 16.72 4.50
C ARG A 564 10.88 17.52 3.21
N GLY A 565 11.60 17.05 2.18
CA GLY A 565 11.67 17.73 0.88
C GLY A 565 10.29 17.88 0.23
N SER A 566 9.52 16.79 0.15
CA SER A 566 8.20 16.81 -0.49
C SER A 566 7.18 17.61 0.32
N THR A 567 7.19 17.49 1.65
CA THR A 567 6.22 18.16 2.53
C THR A 567 6.44 19.67 2.58
N ALA A 568 7.70 20.14 2.54
CA ALA A 568 8.01 21.56 2.52
C ALA A 568 7.40 22.25 1.28
N GLU A 569 7.57 21.63 0.11
CA GLU A 569 7.01 22.14 -1.14
C GLU A 569 5.48 22.21 -1.08
N LEU A 570 4.84 21.12 -0.62
CA LEU A 570 3.38 21.02 -0.56
C LEU A 570 2.74 21.97 0.46
N LEU A 571 3.35 22.12 1.64
CA LEU A 571 2.84 23.00 2.70
C LEU A 571 3.09 24.48 2.44
N ASN A 572 4.03 24.83 1.56
CA ASN A 572 4.21 26.24 1.17
C ASN A 572 2.96 26.85 0.55
N GLU A 573 2.14 26.04 -0.12
CA GLU A 573 0.86 26.45 -0.72
C GLU A 573 -0.25 26.70 0.32
N PHE A 574 -0.04 26.33 1.60
CA PHE A 574 -1.04 26.51 2.64
C PHE A 574 -1.06 27.96 3.14
N HIS A 575 -2.26 28.54 3.21
CA HIS A 575 -2.53 29.85 3.79
C HIS A 575 -2.27 29.87 5.29
N GLY A 576 -2.77 28.86 6.00
CA GLY A 576 -2.55 28.70 7.43
C GLY A 576 -2.33 27.24 7.82
N ILE A 577 -1.36 27.02 8.70
CA ILE A 577 -0.95 25.68 9.12
C ILE A 577 -1.05 25.58 10.63
N SER A 578 -1.91 24.69 11.09
CA SER A 578 -1.88 24.23 12.48
C SER A 578 -1.77 22.72 12.58
N VAL A 579 -1.19 22.31 13.70
CA VAL A 579 -0.90 20.93 14.06
C VAL A 579 -1.39 20.63 15.47
N ARG A 580 -1.64 19.35 15.75
CA ARG A 580 -2.12 18.92 17.07
C ARG A 580 -0.97 18.74 18.06
N GLU A 581 0.11 18.11 17.61
CA GLU A 581 1.26 17.78 18.45
C GLU A 581 2.33 18.90 18.41
N LYS A 582 2.92 19.20 19.56
CA LYS A 582 3.97 20.22 19.73
C LYS A 582 5.23 19.86 18.95
N ILE A 583 5.64 18.58 18.97
CA ILE A 583 6.75 18.10 18.15
C ILE A 583 6.52 18.36 16.66
N GLY A 584 5.28 18.24 16.19
CA GLY A 584 4.93 18.59 14.81
C GLY A 584 5.10 20.07 14.51
N GLN A 585 4.78 20.93 15.49
CA GLN A 585 4.96 22.37 15.35
C GLN A 585 6.44 22.72 15.24
N GLU A 586 7.29 22.11 16.08
CA GLU A 586 8.74 22.32 16.08
C GLU A 586 9.36 21.89 14.74
N ILE A 587 9.03 20.69 14.26
CA ILE A 587 9.53 20.17 12.97
C ILE A 587 9.09 21.06 11.81
N LEU A 588 7.83 21.48 11.76
CA LEU A 588 7.33 22.31 10.67
C LEU A 588 7.87 23.75 10.72
N LYS A 589 8.16 24.31 11.91
CA LYS A 589 8.84 25.61 12.03
C LYS A 589 10.27 25.56 11.49
N GLU A 590 10.98 24.45 11.73
CA GLU A 590 12.31 24.22 11.15
C GLU A 590 12.23 24.08 9.62
N LEU A 591 11.20 23.37 9.12
CA LEU A 591 11.02 23.12 7.70
C LEU A 591 10.52 24.33 6.91
N LEU A 592 9.72 25.19 7.54
CA LEU A 592 9.04 26.34 6.94
C LEU A 592 9.21 27.60 7.82
N PRO A 593 10.43 28.13 7.97
CA PRO A 593 10.71 29.26 8.88
C PRO A 593 9.91 30.54 8.55
N GLN A 594 9.45 30.66 7.31
CA GLN A 594 8.64 31.77 6.80
C GLN A 594 7.14 31.66 7.12
N LYS A 595 6.66 30.51 7.61
CA LYS A 595 5.23 30.26 7.89
C LYS A 595 4.96 30.30 9.39
N SER A 596 3.82 30.88 9.77
CA SER A 596 3.30 30.76 11.13
C SER A 596 2.70 29.36 11.33
N ILE A 597 3.36 28.52 12.13
CA ILE A 597 2.87 27.20 12.51
C ILE A 597 2.37 27.25 13.95
N VAL A 598 1.09 26.94 14.17
CA VAL A 598 0.44 27.03 15.48
C VAL A 598 0.02 25.65 15.97
N GLN A 599 0.27 25.36 17.25
CA GLN A 599 -0.31 24.19 17.90
C GLN A 599 -1.73 24.51 18.34
N VAL A 600 -2.70 23.65 18.01
CA VAL A 600 -4.12 23.83 18.35
C VAL A 600 -4.70 22.54 18.92
N LEU A 601 -5.85 22.65 19.60
CA LEU A 601 -6.59 21.49 20.09
C LEU A 601 -7.14 20.62 18.97
N ASP A 602 -7.26 19.32 19.27
CA ASP A 602 -8.01 18.38 18.44
C ASP A 602 -9.44 18.88 18.18
N PRO A 603 -10.00 18.71 16.96
CA PRO A 603 -11.34 19.18 16.65
C PRO A 603 -12.40 18.70 17.63
N THR A 604 -12.28 17.49 18.16
CA THR A 604 -13.26 16.95 19.12
C THR A 604 -13.32 17.77 20.42
N LEU A 605 -12.22 18.40 20.82
CA LEU A 605 -12.15 19.27 22.01
C LEU A 605 -12.59 20.71 21.72
N LEU A 606 -12.84 21.09 20.46
CA LEU A 606 -13.46 22.38 20.14
C LEU A 606 -14.90 22.48 20.64
N LEU A 607 -15.59 21.35 20.73
CA LEU A 607 -16.93 21.26 21.27
C LEU A 607 -16.90 21.05 22.79
N MET A 608 -17.97 21.48 23.45
CA MET A 608 -18.21 21.22 24.87
C MET A 608 -18.92 19.87 25.04
N GLN A 609 -18.88 19.33 26.26
CA GLN A 609 -19.62 18.11 26.62
C GLN A 609 -21.10 18.19 26.20
N GLN A 610 -21.74 19.35 26.44
CA GLN A 610 -23.15 19.58 26.11
C GLN A 610 -23.45 19.44 24.62
N ASP A 611 -22.53 19.82 23.74
CA ASP A 611 -22.71 19.71 22.28
C ASP A 611 -22.83 18.25 21.84
N TYR A 612 -22.09 17.36 22.50
CA TYR A 612 -22.23 15.92 22.29
C TYR A 612 -23.51 15.39 22.92
N LEU A 613 -23.82 15.75 24.17
CA LEU A 613 -25.05 15.31 24.84
C LEU A 613 -26.32 15.67 24.07
N ASN A 614 -26.34 16.82 23.38
CA ASN A 614 -27.47 17.29 22.58
C ASN A 614 -27.82 16.40 21.38
N ILE A 615 -26.87 15.61 20.87
CA ILE A 615 -27.11 14.67 19.77
C ILE A 615 -27.37 13.23 20.25
N LEU A 616 -27.26 12.97 21.55
CA LEU A 616 -27.47 11.63 22.11
C LEU A 616 -28.91 11.44 22.57
N THR A 617 -29.45 10.25 22.34
CA THR A 617 -30.69 9.84 23.00
C THR A 617 -30.51 9.74 24.52
N LYS A 618 -31.55 10.10 25.29
CA LYS A 618 -31.55 9.96 26.77
C LYS A 618 -31.50 8.50 27.25
N LYS A 619 -31.66 7.53 26.36
CA LYS A 619 -31.66 6.11 26.70
C LYS A 619 -30.25 5.67 27.12
N LYS A 620 -30.14 4.99 28.26
CA LYS A 620 -28.88 4.36 28.68
C LYS A 620 -28.46 3.26 27.71
N PHE A 621 -27.19 3.25 27.35
CA PHE A 621 -26.50 2.22 26.58
C PHE A 621 -26.13 1.04 27.49
N PHE A 622 -25.56 1.32 28.67
CA PHE A 622 -25.32 0.31 29.70
C PHE A 622 -26.41 0.34 30.78
N ARG A 623 -26.92 -0.85 31.13
CA ARG A 623 -27.93 -1.01 32.20
C ARG A 623 -27.31 -1.19 33.59
N LYS A 624 -26.04 -1.60 33.65
CA LYS A 624 -25.27 -1.83 34.87
C LYS A 624 -24.03 -0.93 34.87
N PRO A 625 -23.48 -0.60 36.05
CA PRO A 625 -22.11 -0.11 36.19
C PRO A 625 -21.15 -0.88 35.28
N THR A 626 -20.34 -0.17 34.49
CA THR A 626 -19.53 -0.78 33.43
C THR A 626 -18.12 -0.17 33.42
N LEU A 627 -17.12 -1.05 33.37
CA LEU A 627 -15.75 -0.75 32.96
C LEU A 627 -15.68 -0.87 31.43
N LEU A 628 -15.47 0.28 30.78
CA LEU A 628 -15.32 0.36 29.32
C LEU A 628 -13.83 0.38 28.96
N CYS A 629 -13.39 -0.58 28.16
CA CYS A 629 -12.05 -0.58 27.58
C CYS A 629 -12.10 -0.21 26.10
N TYR A 630 -11.33 0.80 25.68
CA TYR A 630 -11.14 1.11 24.25
C TYR A 630 -9.67 0.97 23.88
N LEU A 631 -9.33 -0.15 23.24
CA LEU A 631 -7.96 -0.60 23.06
C LEU A 631 -7.63 -0.80 21.57
N LEU A 632 -6.53 -0.21 21.14
CA LEU A 632 -5.98 -0.17 19.78
C LEU A 632 -4.68 -0.97 19.72
N HIS A 633 -4.41 -1.60 18.57
CA HIS A 633 -3.14 -2.26 18.28
C HIS A 633 -2.66 -3.28 19.33
N CYS A 634 -3.59 -3.92 20.05
CA CYS A 634 -3.28 -4.98 20.98
C CYS A 634 -3.24 -6.34 20.27
N ASP A 635 -2.42 -7.23 20.79
CA ASP A 635 -2.43 -8.68 20.55
C ASP A 635 -2.92 -9.44 21.79
N MET A 636 -2.78 -10.78 21.79
CA MET A 636 -3.21 -11.60 22.94
C MET A 636 -2.50 -11.24 24.24
N GLU A 637 -1.21 -10.89 24.17
CA GLU A 637 -0.39 -10.62 25.36
C GLU A 637 -0.65 -9.21 25.88
N THR A 638 -0.78 -8.24 24.97
CA THR A 638 -0.93 -6.81 25.30
C THR A 638 -2.38 -6.37 25.51
N LEU A 639 -3.37 -7.26 25.36
CA LEU A 639 -4.77 -6.98 25.70
C LEU A 639 -5.01 -7.03 27.22
N HIS A 640 -4.19 -7.80 27.96
CA HIS A 640 -4.30 -7.99 29.42
C HIS A 640 -5.70 -8.40 29.88
N LEU A 641 -6.30 -9.38 29.18
CA LEU A 641 -7.71 -9.74 29.38
C LEU A 641 -7.99 -10.28 30.78
N GLU A 642 -7.11 -11.12 31.32
CA GLU A 642 -7.30 -11.74 32.64
C GLU A 642 -7.27 -10.67 33.75
N GLU A 643 -6.33 -9.74 33.64
CA GLU A 643 -6.18 -8.59 34.53
C GLU A 643 -7.38 -7.64 34.41
N LEU A 644 -7.85 -7.34 33.19
CA LEU A 644 -9.06 -6.53 32.99
C LEU A 644 -10.33 -7.17 33.60
N GLU A 645 -10.44 -8.50 33.54
CA GLU A 645 -11.52 -9.24 34.22
C GLU A 645 -11.41 -9.12 35.74
N HIS A 646 -10.19 -9.21 36.27
CA HIS A 646 -9.95 -9.09 37.70
C HIS A 646 -10.27 -7.69 38.21
N ILE A 647 -9.79 -6.64 37.53
CA ILE A 647 -10.12 -5.24 37.81
C ILE A 647 -11.65 -5.02 37.80
N ALA A 648 -12.35 -5.49 36.76
CA ALA A 648 -13.81 -5.34 36.68
C ALA A 648 -14.53 -6.04 37.84
N LYS A 649 -14.04 -7.22 38.27
CA LYS A 649 -14.58 -7.98 39.39
C LYS A 649 -14.35 -7.26 40.72
N GLN A 650 -13.16 -6.71 40.95
CA GLN A 650 -12.86 -5.95 42.17
C GLN A 650 -13.70 -4.67 42.27
N LEU A 651 -13.90 -3.98 41.15
CA LEU A 651 -14.77 -2.80 41.06
C LEU A 651 -16.27 -3.15 41.12
N GLY A 652 -16.65 -4.43 40.99
CA GLY A 652 -18.05 -4.87 41.02
C GLY A 652 -18.86 -4.45 39.78
N VAL A 653 -18.21 -4.30 38.62
CA VAL A 653 -18.83 -3.77 37.38
C VAL A 653 -18.78 -4.76 36.22
N ASP A 654 -19.63 -4.53 35.20
CA ASP A 654 -19.56 -5.31 33.95
C ASP A 654 -18.35 -4.86 33.10
N LEU A 655 -17.63 -5.80 32.47
CA LEU A 655 -16.55 -5.50 31.53
C LEU A 655 -17.08 -5.41 30.08
N LYS A 656 -16.75 -4.32 29.38
CA LYS A 656 -17.04 -4.14 27.95
C LYS A 656 -15.84 -3.59 27.21
N ILE A 657 -15.50 -4.20 26.07
CA ILE A 657 -14.30 -3.86 25.30
C ILE A 657 -14.68 -3.46 23.87
N ILE A 658 -14.29 -2.27 23.46
CA ILE A 658 -14.28 -1.82 22.07
C ILE A 658 -12.88 -2.11 21.53
N GLY A 659 -12.76 -3.14 20.68
CA GLY A 659 -11.51 -3.45 19.95
C GLY A 659 -11.54 -2.87 18.54
N THR A 660 -10.44 -2.23 18.10
CA THR A 660 -10.26 -1.80 16.71
C THR A 660 -8.77 -1.75 16.32
N GLN A 661 -8.49 -1.71 15.02
CA GLN A 661 -7.14 -1.59 14.45
C GLN A 661 -6.20 -2.74 14.87
N GLY A 662 -6.74 -3.96 14.98
CA GLY A 662 -6.02 -5.19 15.30
C GLY A 662 -6.54 -5.85 16.57
N SER A 663 -6.90 -5.06 17.58
CA SER A 663 -7.32 -5.56 18.90
C SER A 663 -8.59 -6.40 18.85
N GLU A 664 -9.49 -6.13 17.90
CA GLU A 664 -10.75 -6.86 17.76
C GLU A 664 -10.57 -8.37 17.52
N ASN A 665 -9.43 -8.78 17.00
CA ASN A 665 -9.13 -10.18 16.73
C ASN A 665 -8.97 -11.01 18.03
N TYR A 666 -8.67 -10.33 19.13
CA TYR A 666 -8.29 -10.91 20.41
C TYR A 666 -9.35 -10.73 21.50
N VAL A 667 -10.31 -9.82 21.31
CA VAL A 667 -11.40 -9.57 22.26
C VAL A 667 -12.42 -10.73 22.24
N PRO A 668 -12.73 -11.37 23.38
CA PRO A 668 -13.79 -12.38 23.45
C PRO A 668 -15.18 -11.79 23.24
N VAL A 669 -16.08 -12.57 22.62
CA VAL A 669 -17.47 -12.19 22.32
C VAL A 669 -18.25 -11.71 23.55
N LYS A 670 -17.97 -12.30 24.71
CA LYS A 670 -18.64 -11.96 25.99
C LYS A 670 -18.43 -10.49 26.38
N TYR A 671 -17.26 -9.94 26.08
CA TYR A 671 -16.88 -8.58 26.47
C TYR A 671 -16.96 -7.60 25.30
N GLY A 672 -16.74 -8.08 24.07
CA GLY A 672 -16.68 -7.25 22.88
C GLY A 672 -17.98 -6.50 22.57
N ILE A 673 -17.86 -5.20 22.31
CA ILE A 673 -18.93 -4.33 21.79
C ILE A 673 -18.45 -3.50 20.59
N SER A 674 -19.28 -3.43 19.55
CA SER A 674 -19.01 -2.67 18.33
C SER A 674 -20.08 -1.59 18.12
N PRO A 675 -19.97 -0.45 18.82
CA PRO A 675 -21.01 0.58 18.79
C PRO A 675 -21.08 1.33 17.45
N ALA A 676 -22.25 1.87 17.09
CA ALA A 676 -22.33 2.93 16.09
C ALA A 676 -21.77 4.26 16.66
N PRO A 677 -21.53 5.33 15.87
CA PRO A 677 -20.96 6.57 16.39
C PRO A 677 -21.70 7.20 17.58
N GLU A 678 -23.04 7.24 17.57
CA GLU A 678 -23.80 7.71 18.75
C GLU A 678 -23.64 6.75 19.93
N ASP A 679 -23.70 5.44 19.69
CA ASP A 679 -23.53 4.44 20.76
C ASP A 679 -22.12 4.47 21.35
N PHE A 680 -21.10 4.88 20.59
CA PHE A 680 -19.74 5.08 21.09
C PHE A 680 -19.72 6.22 22.11
N LEU A 681 -20.28 7.37 21.75
CA LEU A 681 -20.43 8.50 22.68
C LEU A 681 -21.29 8.14 23.90
N ARG A 682 -22.37 7.38 23.70
CA ARG A 682 -23.22 6.89 24.81
C ARG A 682 -22.50 5.89 25.70
N ALA A 683 -21.63 5.04 25.14
CA ALA A 683 -20.81 4.13 25.92
C ALA A 683 -19.88 4.90 26.85
N TYR A 684 -19.19 5.94 26.36
CA TYR A 684 -18.40 6.83 27.21
C TYR A 684 -19.26 7.56 28.24
N ARG A 685 -20.39 8.15 27.84
CA ARG A 685 -21.32 8.84 28.75
C ARG A 685 -21.78 7.92 29.90
N ASP A 686 -22.12 6.67 29.60
CA ASP A 686 -22.72 5.74 30.55
C ASP A 686 -21.71 4.85 31.28
N ALA A 687 -20.46 4.78 30.82
CA ALA A 687 -19.39 4.07 31.51
C ALA A 687 -19.11 4.73 32.87
N GLU A 688 -18.81 3.88 33.86
CA GLU A 688 -18.43 4.33 35.19
C GLU A 688 -16.92 4.46 35.31
N TYR A 689 -16.20 3.49 34.72
CA TYR A 689 -14.75 3.47 34.60
C TYR A 689 -14.33 3.31 33.14
N VAL A 690 -13.20 3.91 32.76
CA VAL A 690 -12.63 3.78 31.42
C VAL A 690 -11.15 3.45 31.47
N ILE A 691 -10.73 2.41 30.75
CA ILE A 691 -9.31 2.13 30.47
C ILE A 691 -9.10 2.23 28.96
N THR A 692 -8.09 2.97 28.51
CA THR A 692 -7.88 3.15 27.07
C THR A 692 -6.42 3.34 26.73
N ASN A 693 -6.02 2.94 25.52
CA ASN A 693 -4.73 3.32 24.94
C ASN A 693 -4.95 4.18 23.68
N SER A 694 -6.16 4.72 23.51
CA SER A 694 -6.58 5.49 22.35
C SER A 694 -6.56 6.98 22.66
N PHE A 695 -6.15 7.79 21.68
CA PHE A 695 -6.16 9.25 21.84
C PHE A 695 -7.58 9.76 22.00
N HIS A 696 -8.48 9.35 21.11
CA HIS A 696 -9.89 9.72 21.23
C HIS A 696 -10.56 9.08 22.43
N GLY A 697 -10.11 7.89 22.86
CA GLY A 697 -10.56 7.32 24.11
C GLY A 697 -10.25 8.23 25.30
N THR A 698 -9.02 8.72 25.37
CA THR A 698 -8.58 9.70 26.39
C THR A 698 -9.39 10.99 26.31
N VAL A 699 -9.56 11.55 25.11
CA VAL A 699 -10.34 12.77 24.89
C VAL A 699 -11.79 12.63 25.38
N PHE A 700 -12.47 11.52 25.07
CA PHE A 700 -13.85 11.33 25.50
C PHE A 700 -13.96 10.97 26.99
N SER A 701 -12.94 10.36 27.60
CA SER A 701 -12.88 10.22 29.06
C SER A 701 -12.81 11.58 29.76
N ILE A 702 -12.02 12.51 29.23
CA ILE A 702 -11.90 13.89 29.73
C ILE A 702 -13.20 14.67 29.51
N LEU A 703 -13.75 14.64 28.29
CA LEU A 703 -14.99 15.36 27.95
C LEU A 703 -16.20 14.91 28.77
N PHE A 704 -16.30 13.62 29.08
CA PHE A 704 -17.40 13.07 29.89
C PHE A 704 -17.06 12.94 31.38
N GLU A 705 -15.92 13.48 31.82
CA GLU A 705 -15.49 13.52 33.22
C GLU A 705 -15.51 12.14 33.89
N LYS A 706 -14.94 11.15 33.20
CA LYS A 706 -14.94 9.74 33.64
C LYS A 706 -13.94 9.49 34.76
N LYS A 707 -14.09 8.38 35.48
CA LYS A 707 -12.96 7.79 36.23
C LYS A 707 -12.15 6.98 35.22
N TRP A 708 -10.92 7.38 34.95
CA TRP A 708 -10.20 6.84 33.78
C TRP A 708 -8.69 6.77 33.97
N VAL A 709 -8.08 5.86 33.20
CA VAL A 709 -6.63 5.69 33.06
C VAL A 709 -6.28 5.46 31.59
N SER A 710 -5.18 6.07 31.12
CA SER A 710 -4.58 5.73 29.83
C SER A 710 -3.41 4.78 30.03
N VAL A 711 -3.37 3.72 29.23
CA VAL A 711 -2.26 2.75 29.24
C VAL A 711 -1.43 2.89 27.96
N ASN A 712 -0.11 2.82 28.09
CA ASN A 712 0.81 2.95 26.96
C ASN A 712 0.67 1.78 25.97
N GLN A 713 0.84 2.07 24.67
CA GLN A 713 0.93 1.03 23.64
C GLN A 713 2.33 0.40 23.58
N ASN A 714 2.43 -0.93 23.56
CA ASN A 714 3.68 -1.68 23.45
C ASN A 714 3.95 -2.22 22.00
N GLY A 715 4.90 -1.66 21.22
CA GLY A 715 5.46 -2.22 19.95
C GLY A 715 6.49 -1.35 19.17
N SER A 716 6.91 -1.69 17.94
CA SER A 716 7.95 -0.93 17.19
C SER A 716 7.53 0.45 16.63
N ASN A 717 6.23 0.81 16.66
CA ASN A 717 5.69 2.14 16.30
C ASN A 717 5.44 3.06 17.53
N LYS A 718 6.07 2.74 18.67
CA LYS A 718 5.84 3.25 20.04
C LYS A 718 5.87 4.76 20.23
N SER A 719 6.79 5.50 19.60
CA SER A 719 7.10 6.87 20.06
C SER A 719 6.02 7.90 19.72
N SER A 720 5.38 7.82 18.55
CA SER A 720 4.46 8.89 18.13
C SER A 720 3.03 8.74 18.65
N GLN A 721 2.53 7.55 18.92
CA GLN A 721 1.15 7.38 19.43
C GLN A 721 1.06 7.77 20.91
N ASN A 722 1.98 7.25 21.72
CA ASN A 722 2.03 7.58 23.14
C ASN A 722 2.34 9.07 23.35
N ALA A 723 3.22 9.68 22.52
CA ALA A 723 3.49 11.13 22.59
C ALA A 723 2.24 12.00 22.43
N ARG A 724 1.24 11.57 21.65
CA ARG A 724 -0.03 12.31 21.50
C ARG A 724 -0.83 12.38 22.79
N HIS A 725 -0.83 11.30 23.57
CA HIS A 725 -1.47 11.26 24.89
C HIS A 725 -0.68 12.12 25.86
N THR A 726 0.63 11.87 25.93
CA THR A 726 1.51 12.53 26.90
C THR A 726 1.49 14.05 26.74
N GLU A 727 1.53 14.57 25.51
CA GLU A 727 1.52 16.03 25.30
C GLU A 727 0.21 16.70 25.71
N LEU A 728 -0.95 16.09 25.39
CA LEU A 728 -2.25 16.62 25.79
C LEU A 728 -2.38 16.61 27.32
N LEU A 729 -2.03 15.48 27.94
CA LEU A 729 -2.17 15.30 29.39
C LEU A 729 -1.22 16.17 30.18
N LYS A 730 0.03 16.34 29.71
CA LYS A 730 0.96 17.32 30.27
C LYS A 730 0.41 18.74 30.23
N THR A 731 -0.24 19.11 29.11
CA THR A 731 -0.84 20.45 28.98
C THR A 731 -2.00 20.66 29.97
N LEU A 732 -2.71 19.58 30.32
CA LEU A 732 -3.84 19.63 31.25
C LEU A 732 -3.45 19.33 32.71
N GLY A 733 -2.18 19.06 32.99
CA GLY A 733 -1.72 18.68 34.33
C GLY A 733 -2.24 17.30 34.79
N MET A 734 -2.36 16.34 33.87
CA MET A 734 -2.87 14.98 34.12
C MET A 734 -1.89 13.88 33.62
N GLU A 735 -0.59 14.18 33.61
CA GLU A 735 0.44 13.28 33.08
C GLU A 735 0.59 11.98 33.88
N GLU A 736 0.22 12.00 35.16
CA GLU A 736 0.16 10.84 36.07
C GLU A 736 -0.87 9.78 35.65
N ARG A 737 -1.87 10.14 34.83
CA ARG A 737 -2.90 9.22 34.36
C ARG A 737 -2.49 8.39 33.15
N THR A 738 -1.23 8.48 32.71
CA THR A 738 -0.65 7.62 31.67
C THR A 738 0.42 6.73 32.26
N ILE A 739 0.15 5.42 32.26
CA ILE A 739 1.04 4.42 32.84
C ILE A 739 1.29 3.26 31.87
N ASP A 740 2.33 2.48 32.13
CA ASP A 740 2.38 1.13 31.58
C ASP A 740 1.33 0.24 32.27
N PHE A 741 0.93 -0.85 31.63
CA PHE A 741 -0.15 -1.67 32.17
C PHE A 741 0.29 -2.33 33.48
N SER A 742 -0.40 -1.97 34.57
CA SER A 742 -0.20 -2.47 35.93
C SER A 742 -1.54 -2.50 36.65
N GLU A 743 -1.97 -3.67 37.12
CA GLU A 743 -3.30 -3.83 37.71
C GLU A 743 -3.49 -2.94 38.96
N ASP A 744 -2.52 -2.96 39.87
CA ASP A 744 -2.57 -2.21 41.13
C ASP A 744 -2.61 -0.69 40.85
N ASP A 745 -1.71 -0.19 40.00
CA ASP A 745 -1.66 1.24 39.65
C ASP A 745 -2.95 1.70 38.93
N ILE A 746 -3.56 0.84 38.10
CA ILE A 746 -4.84 1.14 37.45
C ILE A 746 -5.94 1.30 38.49
N LEU A 747 -6.04 0.38 39.45
CA LEU A 747 -7.07 0.41 40.49
C LEU A 747 -6.95 1.66 41.36
N ASP A 748 -5.73 2.00 41.75
CA ASP A 748 -5.43 3.21 42.54
C ASP A 748 -5.85 4.47 41.77
N LEU A 749 -5.39 4.64 40.52
CA LEU A 749 -5.70 5.81 39.69
C LEU A 749 -7.19 5.93 39.30
N LEU A 750 -7.92 4.82 39.20
CA LEU A 750 -9.37 4.82 39.00
C LEU A 750 -10.13 5.25 40.27
N GLY A 751 -9.53 5.07 41.44
CA GLY A 751 -10.04 5.55 42.73
C GLY A 751 -9.71 7.02 43.00
N GLU A 752 -8.63 7.54 42.43
CA GLU A 752 -8.18 8.92 42.63
C GLU A 752 -9.09 9.97 41.96
N PRO A 753 -9.47 11.05 42.66
CA PRO A 753 -10.24 12.14 42.09
C PRO A 753 -9.42 12.92 41.04
N VAL A 754 -10.12 13.48 40.04
CA VAL A 754 -9.55 14.43 39.08
C VAL A 754 -9.95 15.84 39.48
N ASP A 755 -9.01 16.79 39.44
CA ASP A 755 -9.34 18.22 39.55
C ASP A 755 -9.95 18.74 38.24
N TRP A 756 -11.23 18.43 38.05
CA TRP A 756 -11.98 18.87 36.87
C TRP A 756 -12.07 20.40 36.76
N ALA A 757 -12.01 21.14 37.87
CA ALA A 757 -12.06 22.60 37.82
C ALA A 757 -10.82 23.17 37.13
N HIS A 758 -9.64 22.66 37.47
CA HIS A 758 -8.40 23.00 36.78
C HIS A 758 -8.45 22.59 35.30
N VAL A 759 -8.80 21.33 35.02
CA VAL A 759 -8.83 20.78 33.66
C VAL A 759 -9.79 21.56 32.76
N GLN A 760 -11.00 21.87 33.22
CA GLN A 760 -11.98 22.62 32.43
C GLN A 760 -11.56 24.06 32.19
N LYS A 761 -10.90 24.71 33.15
CA LYS A 761 -10.34 26.06 32.98
C LYS A 761 -9.28 26.05 31.86
N THR A 762 -8.30 25.16 31.96
CA THR A 762 -7.22 25.04 30.96
C THR A 762 -7.79 24.68 29.59
N LEU A 763 -8.74 23.74 29.51
CA LEU A 763 -9.42 23.41 28.25
C LEU A 763 -10.21 24.58 27.68
N ALA A 764 -10.85 25.42 28.50
CA ALA A 764 -11.59 26.58 28.01
C ALA A 764 -10.67 27.61 27.33
N GLU A 765 -9.49 27.87 27.91
CA GLU A 765 -8.48 28.77 27.36
C GLU A 765 -7.92 28.24 26.02
N LEU A 766 -7.55 26.95 25.99
CA LEU A 766 -7.06 26.28 24.78
C LEU A 766 -8.13 26.20 23.68
N ARG A 767 -9.39 25.96 24.07
CA ARG A 767 -10.53 25.89 23.14
C ARG A 767 -10.80 27.26 22.53
N SER A 768 -10.75 28.32 23.34
CA SER A 768 -10.95 29.69 22.86
C SER A 768 -9.87 30.09 21.85
N SER A 769 -8.59 29.88 22.18
CA SER A 769 -7.47 30.20 21.28
C SER A 769 -7.50 29.36 19.99
N SER A 770 -7.77 28.06 20.09
CA SER A 770 -7.87 27.17 18.92
C SER A 770 -9.04 27.53 18.00
N LYS A 771 -10.21 27.89 18.57
CA LYS A 771 -11.34 28.40 17.79
C LYS A 771 -11.00 29.73 17.12
N SER A 772 -10.43 30.69 17.84
CA SER A 772 -10.05 31.98 17.25
C SER A 772 -9.13 31.77 16.06
N TRP A 773 -8.06 30.98 16.24
CA TRP A 773 -7.12 30.67 15.17
C TRP A 773 -7.81 30.10 13.93
N LEU A 774 -8.70 29.10 14.09
CA LEU A 774 -9.43 28.52 12.97
C LEU A 774 -10.30 29.56 12.26
N LEU A 775 -11.07 30.34 13.01
CA LEU A 775 -12.02 31.30 12.44
C LEU A 775 -11.31 32.46 11.74
N ASP A 776 -10.25 32.98 12.34
CA ASP A 776 -9.46 34.08 11.78
C ASP A 776 -8.71 33.63 10.52
N THR A 777 -8.19 32.39 10.51
CA THR A 777 -7.54 31.80 9.33
C THR A 777 -8.54 31.55 8.20
N LEU A 778 -9.75 31.06 8.50
CA LEU A 778 -10.81 30.89 7.50
C LEU A 778 -11.25 32.21 6.89
N ARG A 779 -11.39 33.27 7.71
CA ARG A 779 -11.83 34.59 7.23
C ARG A 779 -10.75 35.29 6.42
N SER A 780 -9.50 35.27 6.90
CA SER A 780 -8.37 35.87 6.18
C SER A 780 -8.00 35.16 4.89
N GLY A 781 -8.38 33.89 4.73
CA GLY A 781 -8.23 33.19 3.46
C GLY A 781 -9.16 33.72 2.36
N LEU A 782 -10.32 34.28 2.74
CA LEU A 782 -11.30 34.82 1.78
C LEU A 782 -11.10 36.29 1.43
N SER A 783 -10.28 37.01 2.21
CA SER A 783 -9.89 38.40 1.98
C SER A 783 -8.67 38.48 1.09
#